data_AF-A0A7S0THX9-F1
#
_entry.id   AF-A0A7S0THX9-F1
#
_cell.length_a   1.000
_cell.length_b   1.000
_cell.length_c   1.000
_cell.angle_alpha   90.00
_cell.angle_beta   90.00
_cell.angle_gamma   90.00
#
_symmetry.space_group_name_H-M   'P 1'
#
loop_
_entity.id
_entity.type
_entity.pdbx_description
1 polymer ?
#
loop_
_entity_poly.entity_id
_entity_poly.type
_entity_poly.pdbx_seq_one_letter_code
_entity_poly.pdbx_strand_id
1 'polypeptide(L)'
;MRSVLSWSVNAPEREGIPGGVVYDLCFNPIGSQIVAACGNFVLVYDASDGLLLHRLKGHKDTVYCVSYSNDGKRFASGGADKNVIIWKNTAEGILKFSHNDSIQSLSYNPVTQQLASVTATDFGLWSPDQKSVSKHKITAKGLCCSWTPDGQHLAIGQFDGRVTVRAKDGSEKCFIERDGPVWTLSFNPSDEESGSEVLAVGTWNGTLAFFDLNGTQIGNEKQVGFDPCSIKYFSNGEYMVIGGTDNKSALYTRDGVRLSQICDEGSWIWSVAPRPKQNFVAVGLNDGTVAMFQLVFSTVHGLYQDRYAWRDQMTDVIIQHLTTEQKVRIKCKDHVKKIAVYKHRLAVQLPDKILIYEVTGEDDNDMHYKKRDTIKKSLDCNLLVVTSDHIILCLEKKLQLFDFKGEKEREWVLEQERLRVEAQHQKEQEEKARKAAAEKAAAEEAAAKKAEEERLAAEKKAEQERIAAEKEAEVIRVAAEKAEADRKRKEQEEKQKIEDERKRKEEEAAKRKAEEQRKQEEEKKLAEQRRLQEEADAQKKAEEERLAAQKKAEEARVAAEKAEAQRKAEEERLAAEARAQEELERKVLEEELQRIAEEEKQQAQAKAEADERRKSEPGGQGAGAALDSTEGKSKDSSQRPSTAKGSDDSTQPRTARVTKQGGLSEYLLGVGIPTAKHSVIRDLGVEVAADVAFLTDDDIASLVLQPEEANALRSARDRMVGVGLVSEDDDSGGSTTEGDVGGKWAGEGSDRARNTTSLDKGTVVGSPHFSNSSGAGNSEDRRRDGVQSAEREKQSLLDERRGGGSAVSLLRTWRPLEQAMQPLVKLLRPLADAIRPLKKLLMGTLLTVLSGGAAVGSEL
;
A
#
# COMPACT_ATOMS: atom_id res chain seq x y z
N MET A 1 -6.95 2.20 -3.06
CA MET A 1 -6.39 1.51 -1.87
C MET A 1 -5.21 2.33 -1.36
N ARG A 2 -4.93 2.29 -0.06
CA ARG A 2 -3.75 2.93 0.55
C ARG A 2 -2.98 1.88 1.35
N SER A 3 -1.66 2.00 1.38
CA SER A 3 -0.79 1.24 2.27
C SER A 3 -0.31 2.17 3.39
N VAL A 4 -0.23 1.68 4.61
CA VAL A 4 0.24 2.43 5.80
C VAL A 4 1.29 1.58 6.50
N LEU A 5 2.48 2.14 6.74
CA LEU A 5 3.49 1.47 7.57
C LEU A 5 2.96 1.35 9.01
N SER A 6 2.84 0.12 9.50
CA SER A 6 2.41 -0.19 10.88
C SER A 6 3.59 -0.16 11.83
N TRP A 7 4.67 -0.85 11.48
CA TRP A 7 5.95 -0.85 12.20
C TRP A 7 7.08 -1.30 11.26
N SER A 8 8.32 -0.91 11.58
CA SER A 8 9.53 -1.36 10.90
C SER A 8 10.64 -1.54 11.92
N VAL A 9 11.35 -2.66 11.85
CA VAL A 9 12.41 -3.05 12.78
C VAL A 9 13.58 -3.62 11.98
N ASN A 10 14.79 -3.08 12.18
CA ASN A 10 15.99 -3.68 11.63
C ASN A 10 16.48 -4.82 12.55
N ALA A 11 16.90 -5.93 11.95
CA ALA A 11 17.34 -7.10 12.69
C ALA A 11 18.56 -6.79 13.60
N PRO A 12 18.64 -7.39 14.79
CA PRO A 12 19.67 -7.05 15.77
C PRO A 12 21.08 -7.37 15.25
N GLU A 13 21.87 -6.30 15.04
CA GLU A 13 23.25 -6.36 14.57
C GLU A 13 24.14 -7.24 15.46
N ARG A 14 25.25 -7.68 14.87
CA ARG A 14 26.38 -8.28 15.59
C ARG A 14 27.55 -7.31 15.50
N GLU A 15 28.29 -7.11 16.58
CA GLU A 15 29.51 -6.29 16.59
C GLU A 15 30.39 -6.56 15.36
N GLY A 16 30.52 -5.55 14.49
CA GLY A 16 31.36 -5.60 13.29
C GLY A 16 30.75 -6.22 12.02
N ILE A 17 29.48 -6.68 12.03
CA ILE A 17 28.78 -7.17 10.83
C ILE A 17 27.45 -6.41 10.68
N PRO A 18 27.24 -5.68 9.55
CA PRO A 18 25.97 -4.99 9.28
C PRO A 18 24.75 -5.92 9.36
N GLY A 19 23.56 -5.35 9.59
CA GLY A 19 22.28 -6.06 9.64
C GLY A 19 22.15 -7.17 8.59
N GLY A 20 21.85 -8.39 9.05
CA GLY A 20 21.84 -9.57 8.19
C GLY A 20 20.61 -9.61 7.28
N VAL A 21 20.82 -9.91 5.99
CA VAL A 21 19.75 -10.10 4.98
C VAL A 21 18.61 -10.94 5.53
N VAL A 22 17.36 -10.45 5.37
CA VAL A 22 16.14 -11.23 5.64
C VAL A 22 15.76 -11.97 4.36
N TYR A 23 16.08 -13.25 4.26
CA TYR A 23 15.82 -14.05 3.06
C TYR A 23 14.37 -14.50 2.94
N ASP A 24 13.72 -14.81 4.06
CA ASP A 24 12.37 -15.36 4.07
C ASP A 24 11.57 -15.01 5.33
N LEU A 25 10.25 -14.98 5.18
CA LEU A 25 9.27 -14.60 6.19
C LEU A 25 8.07 -15.56 6.14
N CYS A 26 7.61 -16.04 7.29
CA CYS A 26 6.31 -16.70 7.41
C CYS A 26 5.57 -16.31 8.68
N PHE A 27 4.24 -16.28 8.62
CA PHE A 27 3.40 -16.14 9.81
C PHE A 27 3.08 -17.50 10.41
N ASN A 28 2.79 -17.52 11.71
CA ASN A 28 1.99 -18.62 12.25
C ASN A 28 0.56 -18.59 11.66
N PRO A 29 -0.18 -19.72 11.60
CA PRO A 29 -1.49 -19.76 10.94
C PRO A 29 -2.57 -18.83 11.53
N ILE A 30 -2.38 -18.41 12.78
CA ILE A 30 -3.25 -17.45 13.50
C ILE A 30 -2.91 -16.00 13.13
N GLY A 31 -1.69 -15.74 12.64
CA GLY A 31 -1.17 -14.40 12.34
C GLY A 31 -0.74 -13.60 13.57
N SER A 32 -0.51 -14.20 14.74
CA SER A 32 0.00 -13.49 15.92
C SER A 32 1.52 -13.32 15.92
N GLN A 33 2.26 -14.20 15.25
CA GLN A 33 3.72 -14.16 15.21
C GLN A 33 4.22 -14.22 13.77
N ILE A 34 5.34 -13.55 13.52
CA ILE A 34 6.12 -13.64 12.28
C ILE A 34 7.49 -14.24 12.58
N VAL A 35 7.89 -15.21 11.76
CA VAL A 35 9.21 -15.86 11.80
C VAL A 35 10.00 -15.37 10.61
N ALA A 36 11.24 -14.92 10.86
CA ALA A 36 12.15 -14.38 9.86
C ALA A 36 13.46 -15.16 9.80
N ALA A 37 13.89 -15.53 8.60
CA ALA A 37 15.22 -16.05 8.31
C ALA A 37 16.19 -14.87 8.08
N CYS A 38 17.04 -14.56 9.06
CA CYS A 38 17.90 -13.38 9.04
C CYS A 38 19.35 -13.74 9.40
N GLY A 39 20.25 -13.64 8.41
CA GLY A 39 21.61 -14.15 8.55
C GLY A 39 21.61 -15.58 9.11
N ASN A 40 22.40 -15.87 10.14
CA ASN A 40 22.48 -17.20 10.75
C ASN A 40 21.42 -17.44 11.86
N PHE A 41 20.42 -16.58 11.98
CA PHE A 41 19.39 -16.62 13.03
C PHE A 41 18.01 -16.85 12.46
N VAL A 42 17.17 -17.53 13.24
CA VAL A 42 15.72 -17.47 13.08
C VAL A 42 15.20 -16.53 14.16
N LEU A 43 14.51 -15.47 13.73
CA LEU A 43 13.97 -14.44 14.61
C LEU A 43 12.45 -14.57 14.65
N VAL A 44 11.86 -14.53 15.84
CA VAL A 44 10.40 -14.56 16.02
C VAL A 44 9.96 -13.22 16.61
N TYR A 45 9.12 -12.49 15.90
CA TYR A 45 8.54 -11.23 16.34
C TYR A 45 7.03 -11.36 16.57
N ASP A 46 6.45 -10.52 17.43
CA ASP A 46 5.01 -10.31 17.44
C ASP A 46 4.58 -9.55 16.17
N ALA A 47 3.51 -10.01 15.54
CA ALA A 47 3.00 -9.41 14.31
C ALA A 47 2.39 -8.01 14.50
N SER A 48 2.06 -7.63 15.73
CA SER A 48 1.23 -6.46 16.05
C SER A 48 2.05 -5.20 16.29
N ASP A 49 3.17 -5.31 17.02
CA ASP A 49 4.05 -4.19 17.38
C ASP A 49 5.51 -4.34 16.89
N GLY A 50 5.87 -5.50 16.33
CA GLY A 50 7.23 -5.80 15.86
C GLY A 50 8.21 -6.16 16.98
N LEU A 51 7.74 -6.44 18.21
CA LEU A 51 8.60 -6.81 19.32
C LEU A 51 9.29 -8.16 19.05
N LEU A 52 10.63 -8.21 19.17
CA LEU A 52 11.38 -9.46 19.09
C LEU A 52 11.11 -10.34 20.32
N LEU A 53 10.39 -11.44 20.12
CA LEU A 53 10.04 -12.41 21.15
C LEU A 53 11.18 -13.41 21.39
N HIS A 54 11.73 -13.98 20.32
CA HIS A 54 12.76 -15.01 20.41
C HIS A 54 13.85 -14.86 19.32
N ARG A 55 15.10 -15.13 19.72
CA ARG A 55 16.27 -15.23 18.82
C ARG A 55 16.84 -16.64 18.90
N LEU A 56 16.62 -17.43 17.86
CA LEU A 56 16.94 -18.84 17.86
C LEU A 56 18.33 -19.09 17.29
N LYS A 57 19.10 -19.91 18.01
CA LYS A 57 20.46 -20.31 17.65
C LYS A 57 20.44 -21.81 17.37
N GLY A 58 20.92 -22.25 16.21
CA GLY A 58 20.92 -23.67 15.84
C GLY A 58 21.51 -23.96 14.46
N HIS A 59 21.34 -23.04 13.50
CA HIS A 59 22.10 -23.05 12.25
C HIS A 59 23.51 -22.50 12.47
N LYS A 60 24.48 -23.08 11.75
CA LYS A 60 25.89 -22.63 11.80
C LYS A 60 26.20 -21.53 10.78
N ASP A 61 25.37 -21.43 9.75
CA ASP A 61 25.51 -20.56 8.59
C ASP A 61 24.16 -19.91 8.28
N THR A 62 24.09 -19.13 7.20
CA THR A 62 22.93 -18.37 6.76
C THR A 62 21.67 -19.23 6.63
N VAL A 63 20.56 -18.77 7.19
CA VAL A 63 19.22 -19.34 7.03
C VAL A 63 18.58 -18.70 5.82
N TYR A 64 18.12 -19.51 4.86
CA TYR A 64 17.52 -19.02 3.62
C TYR A 64 15.99 -19.08 3.63
N CYS A 65 15.39 -20.01 4.36
CA CYS A 65 13.96 -20.28 4.27
C CYS A 65 13.35 -20.67 5.62
N VAL A 66 12.08 -20.29 5.83
CA VAL A 66 11.27 -20.62 7.01
C VAL A 66 9.85 -20.96 6.61
N SER A 67 9.26 -22.01 7.20
CA SER A 67 7.88 -22.40 6.91
C SER A 67 7.16 -22.87 8.17
N TYR A 68 5.91 -22.44 8.36
CA TYR A 68 5.09 -22.79 9.51
C TYR A 68 4.13 -23.95 9.16
N SER A 69 3.91 -24.90 10.08
CA SER A 69 2.89 -25.94 9.87
C SER A 69 1.49 -25.35 10.05
N ASN A 70 0.52 -25.80 9.25
CA ASN A 70 -0.85 -25.25 9.29
C ASN A 70 -1.58 -25.52 10.63
N ASP A 71 -1.12 -26.49 11.42
CA ASP A 71 -1.62 -26.73 12.78
C ASP A 71 -1.11 -25.73 13.83
N GLY A 72 -0.16 -24.86 13.47
CA GLY A 72 0.44 -23.84 14.33
C GLY A 72 1.32 -24.38 15.46
N LYS A 73 1.59 -25.69 15.52
CA LYS A 73 2.39 -26.30 16.60
C LYS A 73 3.88 -26.29 16.33
N ARG A 74 4.27 -26.23 15.05
CA ARG A 74 5.68 -26.36 14.61
C ARG A 74 6.00 -25.37 13.49
N PHE A 75 7.28 -25.09 13.33
CA PHE A 75 7.81 -24.46 12.12
C PHE A 75 9.19 -25.05 11.80
N ALA A 76 9.63 -24.87 10.58
CA ALA A 76 10.91 -25.37 10.07
C ALA A 76 11.77 -24.20 9.58
N SER A 77 13.08 -24.34 9.73
CA SER A 77 14.07 -23.44 9.13
C SER A 77 15.15 -24.23 8.39
N GLY A 78 15.63 -23.68 7.28
CA GLY A 78 16.62 -24.30 6.39
C GLY A 78 17.70 -23.30 5.98
N GLY A 79 18.94 -23.76 5.87
CA GLY A 79 20.07 -22.88 5.60
C GLY A 79 21.23 -23.46 4.78
N ALA A 80 22.22 -22.61 4.56
CA ALA A 80 23.52 -22.89 3.95
C ALA A 80 24.29 -23.99 4.70
N ASP A 81 24.05 -24.16 6.01
CA ASP A 81 24.64 -25.22 6.82
C ASP A 81 24.10 -26.63 6.52
N LYS A 82 23.30 -26.76 5.45
CA LYS A 82 22.73 -28.00 4.89
C LYS A 82 21.74 -28.71 5.81
N ASN A 83 21.31 -28.05 6.88
CA ASN A 83 20.38 -28.61 7.84
C ASN A 83 18.98 -28.03 7.69
N VAL A 84 17.99 -28.85 8.01
CA VAL A 84 16.65 -28.41 8.39
C VAL A 84 16.51 -28.61 9.89
N ILE A 85 15.99 -27.60 10.59
CA ILE A 85 15.66 -27.68 12.02
C ILE A 85 14.15 -27.49 12.15
N ILE A 86 13.50 -28.43 12.86
CA ILE A 86 12.08 -28.32 13.23
C ILE A 86 12.01 -27.77 14.66
N TRP A 87 11.21 -26.74 14.83
CA TRP A 87 10.98 -26.04 16.08
C TRP A 87 9.54 -26.25 16.54
N LYS A 88 9.30 -26.27 17.86
CA LYS A 88 7.97 -26.05 18.46
C LYS A 88 7.59 -24.57 18.36
N ASN A 89 6.31 -24.25 18.50
CA ASN A 89 5.83 -22.89 18.74
C ASN A 89 6.46 -22.21 19.98
N THR A 90 6.90 -22.98 20.99
CA THR A 90 7.73 -22.52 22.13
C THR A 90 9.18 -22.19 21.75
N ALA A 91 9.51 -22.22 20.46
CA ALA A 91 10.82 -21.93 19.89
C ALA A 91 11.97 -22.88 20.33
N GLU A 92 11.60 -24.07 20.81
CA GLU A 92 12.53 -25.17 21.12
C GLU A 92 12.75 -26.04 19.88
N GLY A 93 14.01 -26.30 19.51
CA GLY A 93 14.37 -27.17 18.40
C GLY A 93 14.25 -28.66 18.77
N ILE A 94 13.34 -29.38 18.10
CA ILE A 94 13.00 -30.78 18.43
C ILE A 94 13.61 -31.83 17.52
N LEU A 95 13.93 -31.47 16.28
CA LEU A 95 14.49 -32.39 15.29
C LEU A 95 15.44 -31.62 14.38
N LYS A 96 16.57 -32.24 14.03
CA LYS A 96 17.52 -31.74 13.06
C LYS A 96 17.88 -32.86 12.09
N PHE A 97 17.73 -32.60 10.79
CA PHE A 97 18.17 -33.51 9.73
C PHE A 97 18.96 -32.73 8.67
N SER A 98 19.76 -33.43 7.85
CA SER A 98 20.69 -32.81 6.91
C SER A 98 20.50 -33.30 5.48
N HIS A 99 20.85 -32.44 4.54
CA HIS A 99 20.96 -32.69 3.11
C HIS A 99 22.42 -32.67 2.66
N ASN A 100 22.65 -33.05 1.40
CA ASN A 100 24.00 -33.00 0.80
C ASN A 100 24.38 -31.57 0.36
N ASP A 101 23.40 -30.70 0.19
CA ASP A 101 23.55 -29.29 -0.19
C ASP A 101 22.71 -28.37 0.71
N SER A 102 22.92 -27.07 0.56
CA SER A 102 22.19 -25.96 1.17
C SER A 102 20.68 -26.03 0.90
N ILE A 103 19.87 -25.75 1.92
CA ILE A 103 18.41 -25.71 1.79
C ILE A 103 18.02 -24.34 1.22
N GLN A 104 17.41 -24.32 0.03
CA GLN A 104 17.01 -23.09 -0.67
C GLN A 104 15.56 -22.70 -0.36
N SER A 105 14.67 -23.68 -0.24
CA SER A 105 13.24 -23.44 0.04
C SER A 105 12.63 -24.51 0.95
N LEU A 106 11.64 -24.10 1.74
CA LEU A 106 10.83 -24.95 2.61
C LEU A 106 9.36 -24.64 2.41
N SER A 107 8.53 -25.69 2.37
CA SER A 107 7.08 -25.53 2.28
C SER A 107 6.39 -26.65 3.03
N TYR A 108 5.69 -26.32 4.13
CA TYR A 108 4.73 -27.24 4.73
C TYR A 108 3.52 -27.42 3.81
N ASN A 109 3.04 -28.65 3.75
CA ASN A 109 1.79 -28.99 3.12
C ASN A 109 0.63 -28.32 3.89
N PRO A 110 -0.36 -27.69 3.21
CA PRO A 110 -1.44 -26.99 3.88
C PRO A 110 -2.45 -27.95 4.54
N VAL A 111 -2.60 -29.18 4.03
CA VAL A 111 -3.57 -30.17 4.54
C VAL A 111 -2.91 -31.20 5.45
N THR A 112 -1.69 -31.63 5.14
CA THR A 112 -0.95 -32.63 5.92
C THR A 112 0.22 -32.01 6.70
N GLN A 113 0.75 -32.69 7.72
CA GLN A 113 1.94 -32.21 8.45
C GLN A 113 3.27 -32.46 7.70
N GLN A 114 3.22 -32.83 6.41
CA GLN A 114 4.39 -33.11 5.60
C GLN A 114 5.14 -31.81 5.25
N LEU A 115 6.46 -31.84 5.35
CA LEU A 115 7.37 -30.76 4.98
C LEU A 115 8.11 -31.12 3.69
N ALA A 116 8.03 -30.24 2.70
CA ALA A 116 8.94 -30.22 1.56
C ALA A 116 10.16 -29.36 1.87
N SER A 117 11.34 -29.86 1.53
CA SER A 117 12.64 -29.18 1.66
C SER A 117 13.40 -29.30 0.36
N VAL A 118 13.80 -28.19 -0.25
CA VAL A 118 14.41 -28.15 -1.58
C VAL A 118 15.84 -27.64 -1.48
N THR A 119 16.76 -28.30 -2.18
CA THR A 119 18.19 -27.96 -2.21
C THR A 119 18.67 -27.73 -3.64
N ALA A 120 19.99 -27.56 -3.83
CA ALA A 120 20.57 -27.47 -5.17
C ALA A 120 20.68 -28.81 -5.92
N THR A 121 20.47 -29.96 -5.26
CA THR A 121 20.67 -31.30 -5.85
C THR A 121 19.54 -32.30 -5.59
N ASP A 122 18.75 -32.07 -4.54
CA ASP A 122 17.66 -32.94 -4.13
C ASP A 122 16.48 -32.14 -3.56
N PHE A 123 15.35 -32.81 -3.35
CA PHE A 123 14.35 -32.38 -2.38
C PHE A 123 14.02 -33.52 -1.42
N GLY A 124 13.71 -33.17 -0.18
CA GLY A 124 13.32 -34.08 0.88
C GLY A 124 11.86 -33.86 1.28
N LEU A 125 11.13 -34.96 1.44
CA LEU A 125 9.81 -35.01 2.04
C LEU A 125 9.93 -35.65 3.44
N TRP A 126 9.44 -34.95 4.45
CA TRP A 126 9.44 -35.42 5.85
C TRP A 126 8.06 -35.30 6.46
N SER A 127 7.63 -36.30 7.24
CA SER A 127 6.42 -36.24 8.07
C SER A 127 6.78 -36.55 9.52
N PRO A 128 6.07 -35.99 10.52
CA PRO A 128 6.32 -36.27 11.95
C PRO A 128 6.31 -37.75 12.33
N ASP A 129 5.51 -38.56 11.64
CA ASP A 129 5.38 -40.01 11.86
C ASP A 129 6.56 -40.81 11.26
N GLN A 130 7.36 -40.20 10.38
CA GLN A 130 8.48 -40.83 9.69
C GLN A 130 9.82 -40.51 10.37
N LYS A 131 10.56 -41.56 10.72
CA LYS A 131 11.90 -41.46 11.33
C LYS A 131 12.99 -40.97 10.36
N SER A 132 12.74 -41.01 9.06
CA SER A 132 13.67 -40.66 7.99
C SER A 132 13.02 -39.78 6.94
N VAL A 133 13.82 -38.93 6.29
CA VAL A 133 13.38 -38.05 5.19
C VAL A 133 13.48 -38.82 3.87
N SER A 134 12.40 -38.84 3.09
CA SER A 134 12.43 -39.40 1.73
C SER A 134 13.05 -38.39 0.78
N LYS A 135 14.20 -38.74 0.17
CA LYS A 135 14.97 -37.83 -0.69
C LYS A 135 14.89 -38.22 -2.16
N HIS A 136 14.63 -37.23 -3.00
CA HIS A 136 14.42 -37.37 -4.44
C HIS A 136 15.35 -36.41 -5.18
N LYS A 137 15.92 -36.84 -6.32
CA LYS A 137 16.79 -35.99 -7.13
C LYS A 137 15.99 -35.00 -7.97
N ILE A 138 16.57 -33.82 -8.20
CA ILE A 138 16.11 -32.81 -9.16
C ILE A 138 17.12 -32.65 -10.29
N THR A 139 16.68 -32.07 -11.41
CA THR A 139 17.48 -31.91 -12.64
C THR A 139 18.50 -30.78 -12.55
N ALA A 140 18.13 -29.68 -11.90
CA ALA A 140 18.95 -28.49 -11.68
C ALA A 140 18.69 -27.91 -10.27
N LYS A 141 19.40 -26.84 -9.91
CA LYS A 141 19.26 -26.19 -8.60
C LYS A 141 17.81 -25.74 -8.35
N GLY A 142 17.15 -26.32 -7.36
CA GLY A 142 15.84 -25.85 -6.89
C GLY A 142 15.97 -24.54 -6.13
N LEU A 143 15.05 -23.61 -6.39
CA LEU A 143 15.04 -22.27 -5.80
C LEU A 143 13.84 -22.04 -4.89
N CYS A 144 12.66 -22.49 -5.30
CA CYS A 144 11.39 -22.27 -4.60
C CYS A 144 10.46 -23.48 -4.69
N CYS A 145 9.54 -23.62 -3.72
CA CYS A 145 8.45 -24.58 -3.81
C CYS A 145 7.15 -24.09 -3.18
N SER A 146 6.03 -24.62 -3.67
CA SER A 146 4.67 -24.41 -3.14
C SER A 146 3.85 -25.68 -3.31
N TRP A 147 3.14 -26.07 -2.26
CA TRP A 147 2.07 -27.04 -2.36
C TRP A 147 0.83 -26.44 -3.00
N THR A 148 0.00 -27.30 -3.59
CA THR A 148 -1.39 -27.03 -3.95
C THR A 148 -2.26 -26.86 -2.70
N PRO A 149 -3.41 -26.17 -2.79
CA PRO A 149 -4.30 -25.97 -1.64
C PRO A 149 -4.83 -27.30 -1.07
N ASP A 150 -5.05 -28.30 -1.93
CA ASP A 150 -5.49 -29.66 -1.57
C ASP A 150 -4.38 -30.53 -0.93
N GLY A 151 -3.14 -30.04 -0.92
CA GLY A 151 -1.96 -30.75 -0.41
C GLY A 151 -1.58 -32.02 -1.17
N GLN A 152 -2.10 -32.28 -2.37
CA GLN A 152 -1.78 -33.48 -3.15
C GLN A 152 -0.56 -33.29 -4.06
N HIS A 153 -0.26 -32.07 -4.51
CA HIS A 153 0.84 -31.78 -5.41
C HIS A 153 1.78 -30.68 -4.89
N LEU A 154 3.03 -30.74 -5.33
CA LEU A 154 4.12 -29.83 -4.99
C LEU A 154 4.76 -29.31 -6.29
N ALA A 155 4.74 -28.01 -6.50
CA ALA A 155 5.54 -27.37 -7.54
C ALA A 155 6.92 -27.01 -7.00
N ILE A 156 7.96 -27.27 -7.79
CA ILE A 156 9.37 -26.91 -7.50
C ILE A 156 9.92 -26.14 -8.70
N GLY A 157 10.30 -24.88 -8.50
CA GLY A 157 10.96 -24.03 -9.49
C GLY A 157 12.47 -24.16 -9.42
N GLN A 158 13.13 -24.23 -10.58
CA GLN A 158 14.56 -24.46 -10.71
C GLN A 158 15.28 -23.33 -11.45
N PHE A 159 16.61 -23.26 -11.25
CA PHE A 159 17.49 -22.23 -11.78
C PHE A 159 17.66 -22.28 -13.31
N ASP A 160 17.44 -23.45 -13.93
CA ASP A 160 17.44 -23.65 -15.39
C ASP A 160 16.13 -23.21 -16.07
N GLY A 161 15.15 -22.75 -15.29
CA GLY A 161 13.82 -22.39 -15.76
C GLY A 161 12.80 -23.52 -15.76
N ARG A 162 13.17 -24.73 -15.33
CA ARG A 162 12.23 -25.85 -15.22
C ARG A 162 11.39 -25.75 -13.93
N VAL A 163 10.07 -25.79 -14.07
CA VAL A 163 9.16 -26.05 -12.94
C VAL A 163 8.71 -27.48 -13.01
N THR A 164 8.93 -28.29 -11.97
CA THR A 164 8.38 -29.66 -11.90
C THR A 164 7.17 -29.67 -10.97
N VAL A 165 6.07 -30.26 -11.43
CA VAL A 165 4.89 -30.54 -10.60
C VAL A 165 4.95 -32.01 -10.21
N ARG A 166 4.92 -32.26 -8.89
CA ARG A 166 5.11 -33.58 -8.30
C ARG A 166 3.96 -33.95 -7.39
N ALA A 167 3.64 -35.22 -7.23
CA ALA A 167 2.69 -35.65 -6.20
C ALA A 167 3.35 -35.69 -4.81
N LYS A 168 2.54 -35.77 -3.75
CA LYS A 168 2.98 -35.83 -2.33
C LYS A 168 3.88 -37.02 -1.96
N ASP A 169 4.04 -38.00 -2.84
CA ASP A 169 4.99 -39.11 -2.70
C ASP A 169 6.39 -38.80 -3.28
N GLY A 170 6.50 -37.76 -4.13
CA GLY A 170 7.71 -37.33 -4.81
C GLY A 170 7.75 -37.65 -6.32
N SER A 171 6.77 -38.39 -6.85
CA SER A 171 6.66 -38.73 -8.27
C SER A 171 6.41 -37.49 -9.14
N GLU A 172 7.02 -37.42 -10.33
CA GLU A 172 6.86 -36.30 -11.26
C GLU A 172 5.61 -36.51 -12.14
N LYS A 173 4.69 -35.54 -12.13
CA LYS A 173 3.45 -35.54 -12.92
C LYS A 173 3.67 -34.86 -14.27
N CYS A 174 4.26 -33.67 -14.25
CA CYS A 174 4.64 -32.91 -15.44
C CYS A 174 5.75 -31.89 -15.12
N PHE A 175 6.24 -31.22 -16.16
CA PHE A 175 7.13 -30.08 -16.03
C PHE A 175 6.73 -28.96 -16.99
N ILE A 176 7.16 -27.75 -16.67
CA ILE A 176 6.98 -26.52 -17.44
C ILE A 176 8.38 -25.94 -17.68
N GLU A 177 8.65 -25.41 -18.87
CA GLU A 177 9.89 -24.70 -19.20
C GLU A 177 9.65 -23.19 -19.26
N ARG A 178 10.60 -22.41 -18.74
CA ARG A 178 10.57 -20.94 -18.67
C ARG A 178 11.91 -20.37 -19.13
N ASP A 179 11.87 -19.18 -19.72
CA ASP A 179 13.05 -18.48 -20.27
C ASP A 179 13.85 -17.73 -19.20
N GLY A 180 14.31 -18.44 -18.17
CA GLY A 180 15.13 -17.90 -17.09
C GLY A 180 14.90 -18.56 -15.72
N PRO A 181 15.68 -18.22 -14.68
CA PRO A 181 15.58 -18.85 -13.36
C PRO A 181 14.22 -18.61 -12.69
N VAL A 182 13.53 -19.68 -12.28
CA VAL A 182 12.25 -19.58 -11.56
C VAL A 182 12.55 -19.42 -10.06
N TRP A 183 12.61 -18.16 -9.62
CA TRP A 183 12.98 -17.82 -8.24
C TRP A 183 11.80 -17.91 -7.27
N THR A 184 10.57 -17.69 -7.74
CA THR A 184 9.39 -17.71 -6.88
C THR A 184 8.16 -18.25 -7.59
N LEU A 185 7.36 -19.02 -6.87
CA LEU A 185 6.07 -19.53 -7.34
C LEU A 185 5.09 -19.67 -6.16
N SER A 186 3.80 -19.67 -6.47
CA SER A 186 2.73 -19.93 -5.49
C SER A 186 1.51 -20.49 -6.22
N PHE A 187 0.90 -21.53 -5.68
CA PHE A 187 -0.48 -21.87 -6.08
C PHE A 187 -1.46 -20.85 -5.51
N ASN A 188 -2.56 -20.64 -6.23
CA ASN A 188 -3.68 -19.83 -5.80
C ASN A 188 -4.52 -20.61 -4.76
N PRO A 189 -4.75 -20.10 -3.54
CA PRO A 189 -5.59 -20.74 -2.52
C PRO A 189 -7.10 -20.55 -2.73
N SER A 190 -7.53 -19.91 -3.83
CA SER A 190 -8.96 -19.66 -4.10
C SER A 190 -9.76 -20.97 -4.22
N ASP A 191 -10.92 -20.99 -3.57
CA ASP A 191 -11.81 -22.15 -3.45
C ASP A 191 -12.44 -22.60 -4.79
N GLU A 192 -13.09 -23.78 -4.77
CA GLU A 192 -13.50 -24.60 -5.92
C GLU A 192 -14.24 -23.90 -7.09
N GLU A 193 -14.82 -22.71 -6.88
CA GLU A 193 -15.68 -21.99 -7.82
C GLU A 193 -14.99 -21.63 -9.16
N SER A 194 -13.65 -21.58 -9.19
CA SER A 194 -12.88 -21.36 -10.43
C SER A 194 -12.46 -22.64 -11.16
N GLY A 195 -12.79 -23.82 -10.62
CA GLY A 195 -12.66 -25.15 -11.25
C GLY A 195 -11.25 -25.62 -11.65
N SER A 196 -10.21 -24.82 -11.41
CA SER A 196 -8.84 -25.07 -11.85
C SER A 196 -7.84 -24.49 -10.87
N GLU A 197 -6.90 -25.32 -10.41
CA GLU A 197 -5.78 -24.87 -9.60
C GLU A 197 -4.78 -24.11 -10.48
N VAL A 198 -4.53 -22.85 -10.11
CA VAL A 198 -3.64 -21.96 -10.86
C VAL A 198 -2.31 -21.80 -10.12
N LEU A 199 -1.21 -22.06 -10.81
CA LEU A 199 0.16 -21.81 -10.36
C LEU A 199 0.67 -20.50 -10.95
N ALA A 200 0.97 -19.51 -10.11
CA ALA A 200 1.72 -18.33 -10.50
C ALA A 200 3.23 -18.61 -10.44
N VAL A 201 3.95 -18.20 -11.49
CA VAL A 201 5.40 -18.42 -11.66
C VAL A 201 6.09 -17.09 -11.97
N GLY A 202 6.99 -16.66 -11.07
CA GLY A 202 7.85 -15.50 -11.23
C GLY A 202 9.26 -15.89 -11.63
N THR A 203 9.76 -15.30 -12.73
CA THR A 203 11.04 -15.66 -13.35
C THR A 203 12.00 -14.46 -13.34
N TRP A 204 13.29 -14.69 -13.11
CA TRP A 204 14.38 -13.69 -13.14
C TRP A 204 14.77 -13.26 -14.57
N ASN A 205 13.75 -12.87 -15.33
CA ASN A 205 13.78 -12.15 -16.60
C ASN A 205 12.69 -11.04 -16.59
N GLY A 206 12.17 -10.72 -15.40
CA GLY A 206 11.04 -9.82 -15.17
C GLY A 206 9.66 -10.31 -15.61
N THR A 207 9.44 -11.62 -15.77
CA THR A 207 8.15 -12.19 -16.22
C THR A 207 7.34 -12.84 -15.11
N LEU A 208 6.02 -12.72 -15.23
CA LEU A 208 5.00 -13.42 -14.44
C LEU A 208 4.08 -14.20 -15.37
N ALA A 209 4.04 -15.52 -15.21
CA ALA A 209 3.20 -16.42 -16.00
C ALA A 209 2.33 -17.30 -15.07
N PHE A 210 1.24 -17.82 -15.63
CA PHE A 210 0.26 -18.63 -14.91
C PHE A 210 0.08 -19.97 -15.62
N PHE A 211 -0.07 -21.05 -14.86
CA PHE A 211 -0.21 -22.41 -15.39
C PHE A 211 -1.28 -23.20 -14.65
N ASP A 212 -1.88 -24.18 -15.33
CA ASP A 212 -2.71 -25.21 -14.68
C ASP A 212 -1.84 -26.32 -14.05
N LEU A 213 -2.51 -27.25 -13.36
CA LEU A 213 -1.92 -28.46 -12.77
C LEU A 213 -1.30 -29.45 -13.77
N ASN A 214 -1.50 -29.26 -15.07
CA ASN A 214 -0.99 -30.11 -16.15
C ASN A 214 0.22 -29.47 -16.85
N GLY A 215 0.51 -28.20 -16.58
CA GLY A 215 1.56 -27.41 -17.22
C GLY A 215 1.10 -26.57 -18.40
N THR A 216 -0.21 -26.50 -18.66
CA THR A 216 -0.81 -25.63 -19.68
C THR A 216 -0.75 -24.18 -19.23
N GLN A 217 -0.24 -23.26 -20.06
CA GLN A 217 -0.23 -21.84 -19.73
C GLN A 217 -1.64 -21.24 -19.75
N ILE A 218 -2.00 -20.53 -18.67
CA ILE A 218 -3.26 -19.82 -18.52
C ILE A 218 -3.06 -18.35 -18.89
N GLY A 219 -3.61 -17.95 -20.03
CA GLY A 219 -3.59 -16.56 -20.49
C GLY A 219 -2.21 -16.05 -20.90
N ASN A 220 -2.12 -14.73 -21.07
CA ASN A 220 -0.90 -14.07 -21.55
C ASN A 220 0.05 -13.77 -20.39
N GLU A 221 1.31 -14.13 -20.60
CA GLU A 221 2.46 -13.74 -19.78
C GLU A 221 2.53 -12.22 -19.57
N LYS A 222 2.97 -11.80 -18.38
CA LYS A 222 3.05 -10.40 -17.96
C LYS A 222 4.49 -9.99 -17.75
N GLN A 223 4.92 -8.90 -18.39
CA GLN A 223 6.16 -8.24 -18.03
C GLN A 223 5.92 -7.39 -16.77
N VAL A 224 6.61 -7.71 -15.69
CA VAL A 224 6.53 -6.99 -14.40
C VAL A 224 7.53 -5.82 -14.39
N GLY A 225 8.66 -5.96 -15.10
CA GLY A 225 9.68 -4.91 -15.26
C GLY A 225 10.82 -4.94 -14.24
N PHE A 226 10.82 -5.91 -13.33
CA PHE A 226 11.86 -6.17 -12.32
C PHE A 226 11.86 -7.66 -11.98
N ASP A 227 12.92 -8.17 -11.38
CA ASP A 227 13.03 -9.59 -11.03
C ASP A 227 12.22 -9.90 -9.75
N PRO A 228 11.18 -10.76 -9.82
CA PRO A 228 10.37 -11.08 -8.66
C PRO A 228 11.15 -12.01 -7.71
N CYS A 229 11.28 -11.59 -6.46
CA CYS A 229 11.92 -12.39 -5.41
C CYS A 229 10.90 -13.20 -4.60
N SER A 230 9.68 -12.68 -4.42
CA SER A 230 8.62 -13.41 -3.72
C SER A 230 7.22 -13.04 -4.22
N ILE A 231 6.39 -14.07 -4.40
CA ILE A 231 4.98 -14.01 -4.76
C ILE A 231 4.20 -14.77 -3.70
N LYS A 232 3.17 -14.13 -3.11
CA LYS A 232 2.19 -14.79 -2.23
C LYS A 232 0.78 -14.28 -2.51
N TYR A 233 -0.20 -15.17 -2.43
CA TYR A 233 -1.62 -14.80 -2.53
C TYR A 233 -2.14 -14.16 -1.24
N PHE A 234 -3.10 -13.25 -1.40
CA PHE A 234 -3.75 -12.45 -0.38
C PHE A 234 -5.27 -12.45 -0.61
N SER A 235 -6.06 -12.16 0.44
CA SER A 235 -7.53 -12.18 0.41
C SER A 235 -8.10 -13.45 -0.22
N ASN A 236 -7.73 -14.60 0.34
CA ASN A 236 -8.16 -15.94 -0.11
C ASN A 236 -7.99 -16.22 -1.61
N GLY A 237 -6.99 -15.62 -2.27
CA GLY A 237 -6.68 -15.86 -3.67
C GLY A 237 -7.19 -14.82 -4.67
N GLU A 238 -7.90 -13.78 -4.21
CA GLU A 238 -8.35 -12.67 -5.06
C GLU A 238 -7.19 -11.83 -5.62
N TYR A 239 -6.15 -11.63 -4.78
CA TYR A 239 -5.01 -10.78 -5.07
C TYR A 239 -3.69 -11.49 -4.79
N MET A 240 -2.61 -10.93 -5.32
CA MET A 240 -1.24 -11.38 -5.10
C MET A 240 -0.39 -10.20 -4.64
N VAL A 241 0.51 -10.45 -3.69
CA VAL A 241 1.59 -9.53 -3.33
C VAL A 241 2.85 -10.01 -4.02
N ILE A 242 3.55 -9.09 -4.68
CA ILE A 242 4.86 -9.34 -5.30
C ILE A 242 5.87 -8.36 -4.72
N GLY A 243 7.07 -8.83 -4.40
CA GLY A 243 8.24 -8.01 -4.07
C GLY A 243 9.45 -8.47 -4.89
N GLY A 244 10.40 -7.56 -5.13
CA GLY A 244 11.57 -7.88 -5.95
C GLY A 244 12.72 -6.88 -5.88
N THR A 245 13.52 -6.89 -6.94
CA THR A 245 14.79 -6.14 -7.05
C THR A 245 14.64 -4.63 -7.33
N ASP A 246 13.41 -4.13 -7.54
CA ASP A 246 13.11 -2.70 -7.73
C ASP A 246 12.89 -1.92 -6.41
N ASN A 247 13.22 -2.55 -5.28
CA ASN A 247 13.03 -2.07 -3.89
C ASN A 247 11.56 -1.89 -3.46
N LYS A 248 10.60 -2.39 -4.26
CA LYS A 248 9.17 -2.17 -4.03
C LYS A 248 8.44 -3.47 -3.84
N SER A 249 7.33 -3.36 -3.12
CA SER A 249 6.27 -4.37 -3.17
C SER A 249 5.00 -3.73 -3.72
N ALA A 250 4.23 -4.49 -4.49
CA ALA A 250 2.96 -4.07 -5.03
C ALA A 250 1.92 -5.19 -4.98
N LEU A 251 0.65 -4.79 -4.90
CA LEU A 251 -0.50 -5.66 -5.02
C LEU A 251 -0.87 -5.83 -6.50
N TYR A 252 -1.22 -7.05 -6.88
CA TYR A 252 -1.66 -7.46 -8.21
C TYR A 252 -3.01 -8.20 -8.09
N THR A 253 -3.81 -8.25 -9.16
CA THR A 253 -4.92 -9.21 -9.25
C THR A 253 -4.39 -10.63 -9.42
N ARG A 254 -5.22 -11.64 -9.17
CA ARG A 254 -4.92 -13.05 -9.50
C ARG A 254 -4.52 -13.30 -10.97
N ASP A 255 -4.91 -12.40 -11.88
CA ASP A 255 -4.59 -12.45 -13.31
C ASP A 255 -3.30 -11.67 -13.68
N GLY A 256 -2.56 -11.19 -12.68
CA GLY A 256 -1.28 -10.48 -12.85
C GLY A 256 -1.40 -9.01 -13.29
N VAL A 257 -2.55 -8.36 -13.09
CA VAL A 257 -2.68 -6.90 -13.32
C VAL A 257 -2.18 -6.14 -12.09
N ARG A 258 -1.18 -5.26 -12.26
CA ARG A 258 -0.64 -4.42 -11.17
C ARG A 258 -1.70 -3.43 -10.69
N LEU A 259 -1.97 -3.40 -9.39
CA LEU A 259 -3.01 -2.54 -8.78
C LEU A 259 -2.43 -1.29 -8.11
N SER A 260 -1.65 -1.49 -7.05
CA SER A 260 -1.16 -0.40 -6.20
C SER A 260 0.14 -0.81 -5.52
N GLN A 261 1.02 0.16 -5.31
CA GLN A 261 2.26 -0.05 -4.58
C GLN A 261 2.01 -0.11 -3.07
N ILE A 262 2.70 -1.01 -2.38
CA ILE A 262 2.58 -1.24 -0.93
C ILE A 262 3.69 -0.50 -0.18
N CYS A 263 4.93 -0.55 -0.68
CA CYS A 263 6.10 0.11 -0.08
C CYS A 263 7.17 0.46 -1.13
N ASP A 264 8.17 1.24 -0.69
CA ASP A 264 9.38 1.63 -1.45
C ASP A 264 10.49 1.88 -0.42
N GLU A 265 11.23 0.83 -0.04
CA GLU A 265 12.13 0.88 1.13
C GLU A 265 13.62 1.05 0.74
N GLY A 266 13.91 1.36 -0.53
CA GLY A 266 15.28 1.65 -1.00
C GLY A 266 16.26 0.46 -1.00
N SER A 267 15.82 -0.74 -0.64
CA SER A 267 16.60 -1.99 -0.64
C SER A 267 15.77 -3.16 -1.20
N TRP A 268 16.41 -4.19 -1.74
CA TRP A 268 15.72 -5.34 -2.36
C TRP A 268 14.79 -6.04 -1.36
N ILE A 269 13.59 -6.40 -1.82
CA ILE A 269 12.61 -7.14 -1.02
C ILE A 269 12.70 -8.62 -1.38
N TRP A 270 13.35 -9.41 -0.53
CA TRP A 270 13.56 -10.84 -0.75
C TRP A 270 12.30 -11.66 -0.52
N SER A 271 11.54 -11.35 0.54
CA SER A 271 10.31 -12.07 0.85
C SER A 271 9.17 -11.14 1.23
N VAL A 272 7.96 -11.51 0.81
CA VAL A 272 6.71 -10.86 1.15
C VAL A 272 5.79 -11.91 1.76
N ALA A 273 5.16 -11.59 2.88
CA ALA A 273 4.28 -12.50 3.61
C ALA A 273 3.00 -11.75 3.96
N PRO A 274 1.83 -12.15 3.43
CA PRO A 274 0.56 -11.59 3.87
C PRO A 274 0.12 -12.23 5.20
N ARG A 275 -0.43 -11.42 6.12
CA ARG A 275 -0.91 -11.88 7.43
C ARG A 275 -2.21 -12.68 7.25
N PRO A 276 -2.33 -13.90 7.80
CA PRO A 276 -3.55 -14.68 7.68
C PRO A 276 -4.79 -13.93 8.19
N LYS A 277 -5.88 -13.96 7.41
CA LYS A 277 -7.20 -13.39 7.73
C LYS A 277 -7.23 -11.88 8.04
N GLN A 278 -6.16 -11.13 7.79
CA GLN A 278 -6.08 -9.70 8.06
C GLN A 278 -5.42 -8.93 6.93
N ASN A 279 -5.76 -7.65 6.79
CA ASN A 279 -5.23 -6.79 5.74
C ASN A 279 -3.84 -6.23 6.10
N PHE A 280 -2.88 -7.10 6.42
CA PHE A 280 -1.49 -6.74 6.67
C PHE A 280 -0.54 -7.56 5.79
N VAL A 281 0.60 -6.97 5.45
CA VAL A 281 1.67 -7.57 4.67
C VAL A 281 3.00 -7.24 5.33
N ALA A 282 3.77 -8.26 5.67
CA ALA A 282 5.16 -8.12 6.05
C ALA A 282 6.08 -8.22 4.83
N VAL A 283 7.17 -7.46 4.86
CA VAL A 283 8.23 -7.47 3.85
C VAL A 283 9.58 -7.67 4.54
N GLY A 284 10.45 -8.47 3.92
CA GLY A 284 11.79 -8.81 4.40
C GLY A 284 12.83 -8.31 3.42
N LEU A 285 13.74 -7.47 3.91
CA LEU A 285 14.63 -6.67 3.07
C LEU A 285 16.09 -7.16 3.13
N ASN A 286 16.85 -6.78 2.12
CA ASN A 286 18.28 -7.06 2.00
C ASN A 286 19.16 -6.29 3.00
N ASP A 287 18.68 -5.20 3.61
CA ASP A 287 19.38 -4.42 4.64
C ASP A 287 19.17 -4.98 6.08
N GLY A 288 18.43 -6.09 6.22
CA GLY A 288 18.06 -6.66 7.51
C GLY A 288 16.75 -6.12 8.09
N THR A 289 16.05 -5.21 7.41
CA THR A 289 14.78 -4.67 7.86
C THR A 289 13.64 -5.68 7.67
N VAL A 290 12.78 -5.78 8.69
CA VAL A 290 11.45 -6.39 8.62
C VAL A 290 10.43 -5.28 8.86
N ALA A 291 9.55 -5.06 7.89
CA ALA A 291 8.52 -4.02 7.97
C ALA A 291 7.12 -4.60 7.74
N MET A 292 6.13 -4.05 8.43
CA MET A 292 4.73 -4.46 8.39
C MET A 292 3.86 -3.33 7.86
N PHE A 293 3.09 -3.61 6.82
CA PHE A 293 2.20 -2.64 6.15
C PHE A 293 0.75 -3.05 6.30
N GLN A 294 -0.12 -2.12 6.69
CA GLN A 294 -1.57 -2.27 6.67
C GLN A 294 -2.13 -1.85 5.30
N LEU A 295 -2.93 -2.70 4.69
CA LEU A 295 -3.62 -2.43 3.43
C LEU A 295 -5.05 -1.94 3.70
N VAL A 296 -5.35 -0.72 3.25
CA VAL A 296 -6.65 -0.06 3.44
C VAL A 296 -7.41 -0.01 2.10
N PHE A 297 -8.43 -0.86 1.99
CA PHE A 297 -9.30 -0.96 0.82
C PHE A 297 -10.44 0.04 0.89
N SER A 298 -10.18 1.29 0.50
CA SER A 298 -11.22 2.33 0.38
C SER A 298 -12.28 1.92 -0.65
N THR A 299 -13.56 2.02 -0.26
CA THR A 299 -14.70 1.93 -1.19
C THR A 299 -14.60 3.01 -2.26
N VAL A 300 -15.08 2.70 -3.47
CA VAL A 300 -15.15 3.64 -4.59
C VAL A 300 -16.47 3.40 -5.31
N HIS A 301 -17.31 4.42 -5.30
CA HIS A 301 -18.63 4.42 -5.93
C HIS A 301 -18.99 5.83 -6.43
N GLY A 302 -20.03 5.91 -7.25
CA GLY A 302 -20.73 7.14 -7.62
C GLY A 302 -22.22 6.85 -7.74
N LEU A 303 -23.05 7.83 -7.40
CA LEU A 303 -24.50 7.73 -7.46
C LEU A 303 -25.06 8.96 -8.17
N TYR A 304 -25.93 8.76 -9.14
CA TYR A 304 -26.73 9.82 -9.74
C TYR A 304 -28.14 9.30 -10.02
N GLN A 305 -29.14 9.89 -9.36
CA GLN A 305 -30.53 9.39 -9.38
C GLN A 305 -30.55 7.86 -9.12
N ASP A 306 -31.19 7.07 -10.00
CA ASP A 306 -31.29 5.62 -9.86
C ASP A 306 -30.03 4.85 -10.32
N ARG A 307 -28.96 5.53 -10.78
CA ARG A 307 -27.75 4.89 -11.32
C ARG A 307 -26.67 4.84 -10.25
N TYR A 308 -26.49 3.68 -9.61
CA TYR A 308 -25.43 3.41 -8.65
C TYR A 308 -24.27 2.65 -9.31
N ALA A 309 -23.09 3.26 -9.38
CA ALA A 309 -21.87 2.63 -9.89
C ALA A 309 -20.87 2.37 -8.76
N TRP A 310 -20.23 1.20 -8.72
CA TRP A 310 -19.17 0.89 -7.77
C TRP A 310 -18.05 0.08 -8.40
N ARG A 311 -16.88 0.15 -7.77
CA ARG A 311 -15.72 -0.66 -8.16
C ARG A 311 -15.83 -2.06 -7.59
N ASP A 312 -15.69 -3.06 -8.45
CA ASP A 312 -15.58 -4.47 -8.09
C ASP A 312 -14.19 -5.02 -8.42
N GLN A 313 -13.70 -5.98 -7.62
CA GLN A 313 -12.38 -6.65 -7.77
C GLN A 313 -11.19 -5.72 -8.07
N MET A 314 -11.26 -4.45 -7.62
CA MET A 314 -10.28 -3.38 -7.85
C MET A 314 -10.07 -2.94 -9.33
N THR A 315 -10.60 -3.65 -10.33
CA THR A 315 -10.41 -3.38 -11.78
C THR A 315 -11.68 -3.25 -12.61
N ASP A 316 -12.83 -3.66 -12.07
CA ASP A 316 -14.11 -3.63 -12.77
C ASP A 316 -14.99 -2.51 -12.21
N VAL A 317 -15.89 -1.99 -13.03
CA VAL A 317 -16.98 -1.09 -12.61
C VAL A 317 -18.30 -1.79 -12.86
N ILE A 318 -19.10 -1.96 -11.82
CA ILE A 318 -20.50 -2.39 -11.95
C ILE A 318 -21.38 -1.16 -11.83
N ILE A 319 -22.36 -1.04 -12.71
CA ILE A 319 -23.43 -0.04 -12.64
C ILE A 319 -24.74 -0.79 -12.49
N GLN A 320 -25.51 -0.46 -11.45
CA GLN A 320 -26.85 -0.95 -11.22
C GLN A 320 -27.85 0.19 -11.37
N HIS A 321 -28.94 -0.08 -12.08
CA HIS A 321 -30.14 0.73 -12.00
C HIS A 321 -30.95 0.27 -10.79
N LEU A 322 -31.23 1.16 -9.84
CA LEU A 322 -31.83 0.80 -8.56
C LEU A 322 -33.30 0.38 -8.73
N THR A 323 -34.08 1.10 -9.54
CA THR A 323 -35.51 0.82 -9.77
C THR A 323 -35.80 -0.41 -10.65
N THR A 324 -35.01 -0.66 -11.69
CA THR A 324 -35.20 -1.81 -12.61
C THR A 324 -34.34 -3.03 -12.26
N GLU A 325 -33.50 -2.91 -11.22
CA GLU A 325 -32.48 -3.89 -10.76
C GLU A 325 -31.44 -4.33 -11.82
N GLN A 326 -31.47 -3.76 -13.03
CA GLN A 326 -30.55 -4.11 -14.11
C GLN A 326 -29.09 -3.79 -13.74
N LYS A 327 -28.17 -4.69 -14.08
CA LYS A 327 -26.74 -4.58 -13.77
C LYS A 327 -25.88 -4.71 -15.03
N VAL A 328 -24.94 -3.79 -15.20
CA VAL A 328 -23.95 -3.81 -16.29
C VAL A 328 -22.55 -3.77 -15.69
N ARG A 329 -21.66 -4.64 -16.19
CA ARG A 329 -20.26 -4.74 -15.75
C ARG A 329 -19.33 -4.26 -16.85
N ILE A 330 -18.55 -3.23 -16.57
CA ILE A 330 -17.49 -2.70 -17.43
C ILE A 330 -16.15 -3.20 -16.92
N LYS A 331 -15.45 -4.01 -17.74
CA LYS A 331 -14.12 -4.53 -17.43
C LYS A 331 -13.04 -3.55 -17.87
N CYS A 332 -12.48 -2.77 -16.95
CA CYS A 332 -11.45 -1.77 -17.28
C CYS A 332 -10.04 -2.39 -17.45
N LYS A 333 -9.81 -3.60 -16.90
CA LYS A 333 -8.54 -4.36 -16.96
C LYS A 333 -7.32 -3.62 -16.36
N ASP A 334 -7.57 -2.67 -15.48
CA ASP A 334 -6.58 -1.75 -14.88
C ASP A 334 -7.15 -1.20 -13.56
N HIS A 335 -6.33 -0.65 -12.67
CA HIS A 335 -6.79 -0.25 -11.35
C HIS A 335 -7.74 0.95 -11.36
N VAL A 336 -9.00 0.74 -11.02
CA VAL A 336 -9.99 1.81 -10.89
C VAL A 336 -9.71 2.61 -9.60
N LYS A 337 -9.17 3.83 -9.76
CA LYS A 337 -8.87 4.78 -8.68
C LYS A 337 -10.13 5.47 -8.17
N LYS A 338 -10.94 6.05 -9.08
CA LYS A 338 -12.18 6.80 -8.80
C LYS A 338 -13.23 6.54 -9.87
N ILE A 339 -14.50 6.72 -9.51
CA ILE A 339 -15.68 6.64 -10.37
C ILE A 339 -16.50 7.91 -10.14
N ALA A 340 -17.07 8.49 -11.19
CA ALA A 340 -18.07 9.54 -11.11
C ALA A 340 -19.20 9.26 -12.11
N VAL A 341 -20.44 9.55 -11.72
CA VAL A 341 -21.65 9.36 -12.54
C VAL A 341 -22.43 10.67 -12.53
N TYR A 342 -22.90 11.12 -13.69
CA TYR A 342 -23.77 12.29 -13.81
C TYR A 342 -24.59 12.20 -15.11
N LYS A 343 -25.92 12.22 -15.00
CA LYS A 343 -26.84 12.02 -16.14
C LYS A 343 -26.43 10.74 -16.91
N HIS A 344 -26.37 10.82 -18.24
CA HIS A 344 -25.87 9.78 -19.14
C HIS A 344 -24.33 9.61 -19.19
N ARG A 345 -23.55 10.21 -18.27
CA ARG A 345 -22.07 10.16 -18.25
C ARG A 345 -21.56 9.29 -17.10
N LEU A 346 -20.53 8.48 -17.39
CA LEU A 346 -19.74 7.74 -16.41
C LEU A 346 -18.25 7.99 -16.66
N ALA A 347 -17.55 8.59 -15.71
CA ALA A 347 -16.10 8.75 -15.74
C ALA A 347 -15.43 7.71 -14.83
N VAL A 348 -14.44 6.99 -15.37
CA VAL A 348 -13.64 6.00 -14.65
C VAL A 348 -12.16 6.40 -14.71
N GLN A 349 -11.58 6.76 -13.57
CA GLN A 349 -10.16 7.10 -13.46
C GLN A 349 -9.34 5.85 -13.22
N LEU A 350 -8.37 5.63 -14.11
CA LEU A 350 -7.33 4.59 -14.04
C LEU A 350 -5.98 5.25 -13.68
N PRO A 351 -4.87 4.51 -13.54
CA PRO A 351 -3.60 5.09 -13.08
C PRO A 351 -2.97 6.10 -14.05
N ASP A 352 -3.16 5.91 -15.36
CA ASP A 352 -2.53 6.62 -16.48
C ASP A 352 -3.54 7.39 -17.37
N LYS A 353 -4.84 7.16 -17.19
CA LYS A 353 -5.91 7.66 -18.07
C LYS A 353 -7.26 7.77 -17.36
N ILE A 354 -8.15 8.61 -17.89
CA ILE A 354 -9.58 8.64 -17.52
C ILE A 354 -10.40 8.20 -18.73
N LEU A 355 -11.29 7.22 -18.51
CA LEU A 355 -12.24 6.72 -19.51
C LEU A 355 -13.58 7.42 -19.31
N ILE A 356 -14.15 7.98 -20.38
CA ILE A 356 -15.49 8.58 -20.36
C ILE A 356 -16.43 7.66 -21.14
N TYR A 357 -17.50 7.24 -20.48
CA TYR A 357 -18.59 6.44 -21.05
C TYR A 357 -19.87 7.27 -21.15
N GLU A 358 -20.67 6.95 -22.15
CA GLU A 358 -21.94 7.58 -22.50
C GLU A 358 -23.00 6.50 -22.71
N VAL A 359 -24.19 6.72 -22.17
CA VAL A 359 -25.39 5.95 -22.51
C VAL A 359 -26.01 6.56 -23.77
N THR A 360 -26.35 5.72 -24.75
CA THR A 360 -26.79 6.20 -26.09
C THR A 360 -28.28 6.05 -26.36
N GLY A 361 -29.06 5.45 -25.47
CA GLY A 361 -30.52 5.45 -25.55
C GLY A 361 -31.12 6.79 -25.11
N GLU A 362 -32.28 7.12 -25.67
CA GLU A 362 -33.10 8.28 -25.24
C GLU A 362 -33.91 7.97 -23.98
N ASP A 363 -34.07 6.69 -23.64
CA ASP A 363 -34.75 6.24 -22.41
C ASP A 363 -33.83 6.37 -21.18
N ASP A 364 -34.32 7.03 -20.13
CA ASP A 364 -33.62 7.14 -18.83
C ASP A 364 -33.32 5.76 -18.17
N ASN A 365 -34.02 4.71 -18.58
CA ASN A 365 -33.77 3.33 -18.15
C ASN A 365 -32.64 2.62 -18.92
N ASP A 366 -32.08 3.21 -19.98
CA ASP A 366 -31.03 2.55 -20.79
C ASP A 366 -29.72 2.38 -20.00
N MET A 367 -29.16 1.19 -20.08
CA MET A 367 -27.93 0.78 -19.39
C MET A 367 -26.79 0.44 -20.37
N HIS A 368 -26.96 0.69 -21.68
CA HIS A 368 -25.93 0.43 -22.70
C HIS A 368 -24.83 1.52 -22.72
N TYR A 369 -23.94 1.49 -21.73
CA TYR A 369 -22.74 2.34 -21.70
C TYR A 369 -21.77 1.99 -22.84
N LYS A 370 -21.55 2.96 -23.74
CA LYS A 370 -20.50 2.93 -24.77
C LYS A 370 -19.38 3.89 -24.38
N LYS A 371 -18.16 3.60 -24.82
CA LYS A 371 -17.00 4.44 -24.57
C LYS A 371 -17.03 5.65 -25.51
N ARG A 372 -17.10 6.87 -24.98
CA ARG A 372 -17.07 8.14 -25.73
C ARG A 372 -15.63 8.60 -25.95
N ASP A 373 -14.93 8.93 -24.86
CA ASP A 373 -13.62 9.59 -24.88
C ASP A 373 -12.56 8.88 -24.02
N THR A 374 -11.31 9.34 -24.12
CA THR A 374 -10.22 8.91 -23.21
C THR A 374 -9.17 10.01 -23.05
N ILE A 375 -9.09 10.53 -21.83
CA ILE A 375 -8.03 11.45 -21.43
C ILE A 375 -6.81 10.61 -21.08
N LYS A 376 -5.82 10.54 -21.99
CA LYS A 376 -4.56 9.78 -21.80
C LYS A 376 -3.54 10.56 -20.97
N LYS A 377 -3.93 10.97 -19.76
CA LYS A 377 -3.08 11.69 -18.80
C LYS A 377 -3.27 11.10 -17.42
N SER A 378 -2.17 10.89 -16.68
CA SER A 378 -2.22 10.62 -15.24
C SER A 378 -2.62 11.91 -14.53
N LEU A 379 -3.86 11.95 -14.06
CA LEU A 379 -4.49 13.10 -13.43
C LEU A 379 -5.01 12.66 -12.06
N ASP A 380 -4.23 12.88 -10.99
CA ASP A 380 -4.63 12.53 -9.63
C ASP A 380 -5.59 13.58 -9.03
N CYS A 381 -6.51 13.12 -8.17
CA CYS A 381 -7.49 13.97 -7.48
C CYS A 381 -7.98 13.33 -6.17
N ASN A 382 -8.43 14.16 -5.23
CA ASN A 382 -9.10 13.71 -4.00
C ASN A 382 -10.54 13.26 -4.31
N LEU A 383 -11.24 14.01 -5.15
CA LEU A 383 -12.57 13.69 -5.68
C LEU A 383 -12.60 13.95 -7.20
N LEU A 384 -13.24 13.04 -7.93
CA LEU A 384 -13.50 13.16 -9.36
C LEU A 384 -14.97 13.54 -9.55
N VAL A 385 -15.25 14.54 -10.37
CA VAL A 385 -16.61 14.89 -10.81
C VAL A 385 -16.64 14.89 -12.33
N VAL A 386 -17.75 14.43 -12.90
CA VAL A 386 -18.01 14.48 -14.34
C VAL A 386 -19.27 15.32 -14.58
N THR A 387 -19.25 16.19 -15.58
CA THR A 387 -20.40 16.98 -16.02
C THR A 387 -20.85 16.48 -17.41
N SER A 388 -21.74 17.21 -18.09
CA SER A 388 -22.17 16.87 -19.46
C SER A 388 -21.00 16.80 -20.45
N ASP A 389 -20.02 17.72 -20.34
CA ASP A 389 -18.97 17.95 -21.34
C ASP A 389 -17.55 18.10 -20.77
N HIS A 390 -17.40 18.11 -19.44
CA HIS A 390 -16.12 18.28 -18.75
C HIS A 390 -15.93 17.29 -17.61
N ILE A 391 -14.69 17.19 -17.12
CA ILE A 391 -14.40 16.65 -15.79
C ILE A 391 -13.87 17.76 -14.88
N ILE A 392 -14.19 17.67 -13.59
CA ILE A 392 -13.60 18.51 -12.55
C ILE A 392 -12.77 17.61 -11.64
N LEU A 393 -11.49 17.96 -11.50
CA LEU A 393 -10.58 17.36 -10.54
C LEU A 393 -10.59 18.21 -9.28
N CYS A 394 -11.08 17.64 -8.18
CA CYS A 394 -11.05 18.28 -6.87
C CYS A 394 -9.79 17.84 -6.12
N LEU A 395 -8.93 18.80 -5.80
CA LEU A 395 -7.72 18.67 -4.98
C LEU A 395 -7.94 19.48 -3.69
N GLU A 396 -7.22 19.16 -2.61
CA GLU A 396 -7.40 19.77 -1.28
C GLU A 396 -7.44 21.31 -1.25
N LYS A 397 -6.72 21.97 -2.17
CA LYS A 397 -6.62 23.43 -2.28
C LYS A 397 -7.06 24.00 -3.63
N LYS A 398 -7.44 23.15 -4.58
CA LYS A 398 -7.64 23.53 -5.98
C LYS A 398 -8.76 22.75 -6.65
N LEU A 399 -9.49 23.42 -7.53
CA LEU A 399 -10.37 22.77 -8.51
C LEU A 399 -9.75 22.97 -9.90
N GLN A 400 -9.78 21.94 -10.75
CA GLN A 400 -9.32 22.04 -12.14
C GLN A 400 -10.38 21.50 -13.09
N LEU A 401 -10.80 22.31 -14.05
CA LEU A 401 -11.72 21.94 -15.13
C LEU A 401 -10.90 21.46 -16.34
N PHE A 402 -11.23 20.27 -16.83
CA PHE A 402 -10.67 19.72 -18.06
C PHE A 402 -11.79 19.33 -19.03
N ASP A 403 -11.57 19.54 -20.32
CA ASP A 403 -12.42 18.98 -21.37
C ASP A 403 -12.20 17.45 -21.50
N PHE A 404 -13.04 16.78 -22.29
CA PHE A 404 -12.88 15.33 -22.54
C PHE A 404 -11.68 14.96 -23.43
N LYS A 405 -11.00 15.92 -24.06
CA LYS A 405 -9.70 15.71 -24.74
C LYS A 405 -8.53 15.77 -23.74
N GLY A 406 -8.75 16.31 -22.55
CA GLY A 406 -7.78 16.43 -21.47
C GLY A 406 -7.00 17.74 -21.48
N GLU A 407 -7.51 18.79 -22.14
CA GLU A 407 -6.99 20.15 -22.04
C GLU A 407 -7.57 20.84 -20.80
N LYS A 408 -6.74 21.58 -20.06
CA LYS A 408 -7.16 22.28 -18.84
C LYS A 408 -7.71 23.65 -19.20
N GLU A 409 -9.01 23.85 -19.07
CA GLU A 409 -9.66 25.12 -19.39
C GLU A 409 -9.54 26.13 -18.25
N ARG A 410 -9.72 25.69 -16.99
CA ARG A 410 -9.80 26.58 -15.83
C ARG A 410 -9.20 25.91 -14.58
N GLU A 411 -8.64 26.73 -13.70
CA GLU A 411 -8.17 26.32 -12.37
C GLU A 411 -8.61 27.37 -11.34
N TRP A 412 -9.19 26.91 -10.24
CA TRP A 412 -9.51 27.74 -9.08
C TRP A 412 -8.61 27.34 -7.91
N VAL A 413 -8.17 28.32 -7.12
CA VAL A 413 -7.38 28.09 -5.90
C VAL A 413 -8.19 28.63 -4.72
N LEU A 414 -8.45 27.78 -3.72
CA LEU A 414 -9.27 28.14 -2.57
C LEU A 414 -8.51 29.13 -1.66
N GLU A 415 -9.18 30.22 -1.26
CA GLU A 415 -8.57 31.55 -1.12
C GLU A 415 -7.57 31.79 0.03
N GLN A 416 -7.28 30.80 0.88
CA GLN A 416 -6.46 31.00 2.09
C GLN A 416 -5.00 31.42 1.80
N GLU A 417 -4.49 31.13 0.61
CA GLU A 417 -3.18 31.62 0.11
C GLU A 417 -3.27 32.98 -0.59
N ARG A 418 -4.38 33.26 -1.31
CA ARG A 418 -4.58 34.53 -2.03
C ARG A 418 -4.54 35.72 -1.08
N LEU A 419 -5.31 35.66 0.00
CA LEU A 419 -5.36 36.71 1.03
C LEU A 419 -4.00 36.93 1.72
N ARG A 420 -3.16 35.90 1.83
CA ARG A 420 -1.80 36.02 2.39
C ARG A 420 -0.85 36.75 1.45
N VAL A 421 -0.91 36.45 0.15
CA VAL A 421 -0.07 37.08 -0.88
C VAL A 421 -0.48 38.54 -1.07
N GLU A 422 -1.79 38.82 -1.15
CA GLU A 422 -2.33 40.18 -1.22
C GLU A 422 -1.89 41.01 0.01
N ALA A 423 -2.02 40.45 1.23
CA ALA A 423 -1.56 41.13 2.45
C ALA A 423 -0.03 41.31 2.56
N GLN A 424 0.78 40.42 1.98
CA GLN A 424 2.23 40.60 1.91
C GLN A 424 2.61 41.72 0.93
N HIS A 425 1.99 41.73 -0.25
CA HIS A 425 2.23 42.76 -1.27
C HIS A 425 1.78 44.14 -0.80
N GLN A 426 0.66 44.23 -0.09
CA GLN A 426 0.16 45.47 0.49
C GLN A 426 1.12 46.03 1.57
N LYS A 427 1.68 45.15 2.44
CA LYS A 427 2.73 45.54 3.41
C LYS A 427 4.02 46.03 2.75
N GLU A 428 4.47 45.40 1.66
CA GLU A 428 5.64 45.90 0.92
C GLU A 428 5.38 47.27 0.26
N GLN A 429 4.16 47.50 -0.25
CA GLN A 429 3.79 48.80 -0.81
C GLN A 429 3.71 49.89 0.27
N GLU A 430 3.15 49.59 1.44
CA GLU A 430 3.16 50.50 2.60
C GLU A 430 4.58 50.82 3.08
N GLU A 431 5.49 49.84 3.14
CA GLU A 431 6.88 50.09 3.53
C GLU A 431 7.63 50.95 2.49
N LYS A 432 7.41 50.71 1.19
CA LYS A 432 7.97 51.54 0.10
C LYS A 432 7.42 52.97 0.16
N ALA A 433 6.11 53.15 0.36
CA ALA A 433 5.49 54.47 0.51
C ALA A 433 6.03 55.22 1.75
N ARG A 434 6.22 54.53 2.88
CA ARG A 434 6.80 55.11 4.10
C ARG A 434 8.24 55.57 3.91
N LYS A 435 9.07 54.81 3.16
CA LYS A 435 10.45 55.21 2.83
C LYS A 435 10.47 56.45 1.93
N ALA A 436 9.65 56.47 0.87
CA ALA A 436 9.53 57.64 -0.01
C ALA A 436 9.04 58.90 0.72
N ALA A 437 8.10 58.76 1.67
CA ALA A 437 7.63 59.87 2.49
C ALA A 437 8.73 60.43 3.42
N ALA A 438 9.54 59.55 4.03
CA ALA A 438 10.67 59.97 4.87
C ALA A 438 11.77 60.68 4.06
N GLU A 439 12.04 60.20 2.85
CA GLU A 439 13.02 60.80 1.92
C GLU A 439 12.55 62.19 1.43
N LYS A 440 11.24 62.34 1.14
CA LYS A 440 10.65 63.65 0.83
C LYS A 440 10.74 64.64 2.01
N ALA A 441 10.45 64.19 3.22
CA ALA A 441 10.56 65.03 4.42
C ALA A 441 12.00 65.51 4.66
N ALA A 442 12.99 64.64 4.47
CA ALA A 442 14.41 65.01 4.55
C ALA A 442 14.82 66.02 3.47
N ALA A 443 14.26 65.92 2.25
CA ALA A 443 14.50 66.89 1.19
C ALA A 443 13.86 68.27 1.48
N GLU A 444 12.66 68.31 2.06
CA GLU A 444 12.02 69.56 2.51
C GLU A 444 12.81 70.23 3.66
N GLU A 445 13.32 69.46 4.62
CA GLU A 445 14.20 69.99 5.69
C GLU A 445 15.53 70.53 5.14
N ALA A 446 16.12 69.87 4.15
CA ALA A 446 17.34 70.33 3.48
C ALA A 446 17.10 71.63 2.66
N ALA A 447 15.94 71.75 2.00
CA ALA A 447 15.55 72.96 1.29
C ALA A 447 15.33 74.15 2.24
N ALA A 448 14.73 73.91 3.41
CA ALA A 448 14.55 74.93 4.44
C ALA A 448 15.90 75.48 4.96
N LYS A 449 16.86 74.60 5.26
CA LYS A 449 18.22 75.00 5.69
C LYS A 449 18.96 75.81 4.62
N LYS A 450 18.80 75.45 3.35
CA LYS A 450 19.40 76.21 2.24
C LYS A 450 18.81 77.62 2.10
N ALA A 451 17.49 77.76 2.28
CA ALA A 451 16.84 79.07 2.27
C ALA A 451 17.29 79.96 3.45
N GLU A 452 17.60 79.35 4.61
CA GLU A 452 18.17 80.05 5.77
C GLU A 452 19.61 80.51 5.51
N GLU A 453 20.45 79.68 4.87
CA GLU A 453 21.81 80.06 4.45
C GLU A 453 21.82 81.21 3.44
N GLU A 454 20.92 81.20 2.43
CA GLU A 454 20.80 82.29 1.45
C GLU A 454 20.38 83.61 2.12
N ARG A 455 19.54 83.53 3.15
CA ARG A 455 19.13 84.70 3.96
C ARG A 455 20.30 85.26 4.77
N LEU A 456 21.10 84.40 5.38
CA LEU A 456 22.33 84.75 6.09
C LEU A 456 23.43 85.29 5.16
N ALA A 457 23.46 84.87 3.90
CA ALA A 457 24.37 85.37 2.88
C ALA A 457 24.00 86.80 2.42
N ALA A 458 22.70 87.12 2.31
CA ALA A 458 22.23 88.47 2.02
C ALA A 458 22.60 89.47 3.13
N GLU A 459 22.50 89.04 4.40
CA GLU A 459 22.91 89.83 5.57
C GLU A 459 24.43 90.10 5.58
N LYS A 460 25.25 89.08 5.27
CA LYS A 460 26.71 89.23 5.12
C LYS A 460 27.12 90.16 3.97
N LYS A 461 26.31 90.27 2.92
CA LYS A 461 26.56 91.21 1.81
C LYS A 461 26.39 92.67 2.25
N ALA A 462 25.37 92.96 3.07
CA ALA A 462 25.20 94.29 3.67
C ALA A 462 26.34 94.65 4.65
N GLU A 463 26.86 93.67 5.38
CA GLU A 463 28.03 93.86 6.25
C GLU A 463 29.33 94.12 5.43
N GLN A 464 29.49 93.47 4.26
CA GLN A 464 30.62 93.72 3.36
C GLN A 464 30.66 95.14 2.79
N GLU A 465 29.51 95.75 2.51
CA GLU A 465 29.43 97.15 2.04
C GLU A 465 29.84 98.15 3.15
N ARG A 466 29.65 97.83 4.43
CA ARG A 466 30.21 98.61 5.56
C ARG A 466 31.73 98.46 5.68
N ILE A 467 32.24 97.24 5.48
CA ILE A 467 33.67 96.92 5.63
C ILE A 467 34.53 97.52 4.49
N ALA A 468 33.95 97.75 3.31
CA ALA A 468 34.62 98.39 2.17
C ALA A 468 35.11 99.82 2.46
N ALA A 469 34.56 100.50 3.46
CA ALA A 469 34.98 101.85 3.87
C ALA A 469 36.08 101.89 4.95
N GLU A 470 36.41 100.77 5.60
CA GLU A 470 37.22 100.77 6.84
C GLU A 470 38.63 100.18 6.69
N LYS A 471 39.03 99.70 5.49
CA LYS A 471 40.36 99.08 5.27
C LYS A 471 41.09 99.55 4.00
N GLU A 472 41.12 100.86 3.81
CA GLU A 472 42.31 101.55 3.29
C GLU A 472 43.41 101.52 4.37
N ALA A 473 43.89 100.31 4.72
CA ALA A 473 44.95 100.09 5.70
C ALA A 473 45.60 98.72 5.51
N GLU A 474 46.76 98.72 4.85
CA GLU A 474 47.90 97.82 5.08
C GLU A 474 47.57 96.38 5.56
N VAL A 475 47.18 95.45 4.69
CA VAL A 475 48.08 94.68 3.81
C VAL A 475 49.21 93.98 4.57
N ILE A 476 49.24 92.63 4.47
CA ILE A 476 50.41 91.74 4.70
C ILE A 476 50.84 91.52 6.18
N ARG A 477 51.00 90.29 6.72
CA ARG A 477 50.84 88.93 6.15
C ARG A 477 50.79 87.74 7.15
N VAL A 478 51.01 87.94 8.47
CA VAL A 478 51.60 86.86 9.32
C VAL A 478 50.65 86.22 10.35
N ALA A 479 49.39 86.67 10.49
CA ALA A 479 48.43 86.06 11.44
C ALA A 479 47.52 84.96 10.83
N ALA A 480 47.33 84.95 9.51
CA ALA A 480 46.31 84.11 8.85
C ALA A 480 46.64 82.60 8.91
N GLU A 481 47.90 82.21 8.69
CA GLU A 481 48.29 80.79 8.65
C GLU A 481 48.16 80.09 10.01
N LYS A 482 48.28 80.82 11.13
CA LYS A 482 48.16 80.22 12.47
C LYS A 482 46.69 80.00 12.88
N ALA A 483 45.79 80.90 12.46
CA ALA A 483 44.36 80.76 12.72
C ALA A 483 43.69 79.65 11.88
N GLU A 484 44.15 79.43 10.64
CA GLU A 484 43.62 78.35 9.80
C GLU A 484 44.06 76.96 10.31
N ALA A 485 45.27 76.84 10.86
CA ALA A 485 45.75 75.62 11.49
C ALA A 485 44.93 75.24 12.75
N ASP A 486 44.66 76.20 13.64
CA ASP A 486 43.85 75.97 14.85
C ASP A 486 42.37 75.67 14.51
N ARG A 487 41.83 76.24 13.43
CA ARG A 487 40.46 75.93 12.96
C ARG A 487 40.36 74.51 12.41
N LYS A 488 41.33 74.06 11.60
CA LYS A 488 41.38 72.67 11.10
C LYS A 488 41.58 71.66 12.23
N ARG A 489 42.36 72.01 13.26
CA ARG A 489 42.52 71.20 14.47
C ARG A 489 41.21 71.05 15.26
N LYS A 490 40.45 72.12 15.45
CA LYS A 490 39.12 72.05 16.11
C LYS A 490 38.11 71.24 15.31
N GLU A 491 38.06 71.39 13.99
CA GLU A 491 37.20 70.56 13.13
C GLU A 491 37.60 69.07 13.15
N GLN A 492 38.89 68.74 13.31
CA GLN A 492 39.35 67.37 13.54
C GLN A 492 38.95 66.85 14.94
N GLU A 493 39.12 67.64 16.00
CA GLU A 493 38.70 67.26 17.36
C GLU A 493 37.18 67.09 17.49
N GLU A 494 36.38 67.86 16.74
CA GLU A 494 34.91 67.73 16.71
C GLU A 494 34.45 66.52 15.89
N LYS A 495 35.05 66.25 14.73
CA LYS A 495 34.82 65.01 13.97
C LYS A 495 35.23 63.77 14.77
N GLN A 496 36.34 63.84 15.51
CA GLN A 496 36.78 62.76 16.39
C GLN A 496 35.76 62.49 17.49
N LYS A 497 35.23 63.52 18.16
CA LYS A 497 34.16 63.38 19.18
C LYS A 497 32.89 62.75 18.61
N ILE A 498 32.43 63.17 17.43
CA ILE A 498 31.25 62.61 16.78
C ILE A 498 31.47 61.13 16.43
N GLU A 499 32.66 60.76 15.95
CA GLU A 499 32.96 59.37 15.63
C GLU A 499 33.14 58.50 16.88
N ASP A 500 33.74 59.03 17.95
CA ASP A 500 33.87 58.33 19.24
C ASP A 500 32.49 58.15 19.91
N GLU A 501 31.57 59.12 19.78
CA GLU A 501 30.17 58.96 20.23
C GLU A 501 29.41 57.94 19.37
N ARG A 502 29.64 57.89 18.05
CA ARG A 502 29.05 56.88 17.17
C ARG A 502 29.54 55.48 17.54
N LYS A 503 30.86 55.30 17.75
CA LYS A 503 31.47 54.05 18.22
C LYS A 503 30.91 53.63 19.58
N ARG A 504 30.72 54.56 20.52
CA ARG A 504 30.11 54.28 21.82
C ARG A 504 28.66 53.79 21.70
N LYS A 505 27.85 54.40 20.81
CA LYS A 505 26.46 53.95 20.53
C LYS A 505 26.43 52.60 19.81
N GLU A 506 27.35 52.34 18.88
CA GLU A 506 27.53 51.04 18.22
C GLU A 506 27.93 49.95 19.23
N GLU A 507 28.86 50.24 20.16
CA GLU A 507 29.30 49.32 21.20
C GLU A 507 28.19 49.03 22.24
N GLU A 508 27.40 50.03 22.61
CA GLU A 508 26.25 49.84 23.50
C GLU A 508 25.14 49.03 22.83
N ALA A 509 24.87 49.25 21.54
CA ALA A 509 23.95 48.43 20.76
C ALA A 509 24.45 46.98 20.61
N ALA A 510 25.76 46.78 20.44
CA ALA A 510 26.37 45.45 20.42
C ALA A 510 26.23 44.74 21.78
N LYS A 511 26.46 45.44 22.89
CA LYS A 511 26.27 44.90 24.26
C LYS A 511 24.83 44.48 24.52
N ARG A 512 23.83 45.29 24.12
CA ARG A 512 22.41 44.93 24.24
C ARG A 512 22.05 43.68 23.42
N LYS A 513 22.54 43.55 22.18
CA LYS A 513 22.35 42.34 21.37
C LYS A 513 23.02 41.10 21.97
N ALA A 514 24.21 41.25 22.56
CA ALA A 514 24.90 40.16 23.24
C ALA A 514 24.17 39.70 24.52
N GLU A 515 23.59 40.62 25.29
CA GLU A 515 22.78 40.29 26.46
C GLU A 515 21.48 39.56 26.07
N GLU A 516 20.82 40.00 25.00
CA GLU A 516 19.61 39.36 24.47
C GLU A 516 19.89 37.93 23.94
N GLN A 517 21.00 37.74 23.20
CA GLN A 517 21.47 36.42 22.78
C GLN A 517 21.75 35.51 23.97
N ARG A 518 22.39 36.03 25.03
CA ARG A 518 22.69 35.27 26.24
C ARG A 518 21.43 34.85 27.00
N LYS A 519 20.41 35.72 27.09
CA LYS A 519 19.10 35.37 27.68
C LYS A 519 18.40 34.26 26.88
N GLN A 520 18.41 34.34 25.55
CA GLN A 520 17.87 33.28 24.68
C GLN A 520 18.64 31.96 24.81
N GLU A 521 19.94 31.99 25.10
CA GLU A 521 20.75 30.79 25.33
C GLU A 521 20.49 30.17 26.72
N GLU A 522 20.35 30.98 27.77
CA GLU A 522 19.97 30.54 29.11
C GLU A 522 18.54 29.96 29.14
N GLU A 523 17.59 30.57 28.42
CA GLU A 523 16.22 30.04 28.27
C GLU A 523 16.18 28.71 27.51
N LYS A 524 16.98 28.55 26.45
CA LYS A 524 17.14 27.27 25.73
C LYS A 524 17.70 26.17 26.63
N LYS A 525 18.73 26.47 27.43
CA LYS A 525 19.31 25.51 28.39
C LYS A 525 18.29 25.09 29.45
N LEU A 526 17.48 26.02 29.95
CA LEU A 526 16.41 25.72 30.90
C LEU A 526 15.31 24.85 30.28
N ALA A 527 14.93 25.11 29.02
CA ALA A 527 13.96 24.30 28.29
C ALA A 527 14.47 22.88 28.00
N GLU A 528 15.75 22.73 27.65
CA GLU A 528 16.40 21.43 27.45
C GLU A 528 16.47 20.63 28.76
N GLN A 529 16.84 21.28 29.87
CA GLN A 529 16.86 20.63 31.20
C GLN A 529 15.48 20.14 31.63
N ARG A 530 14.41 20.91 31.37
CA ARG A 530 13.02 20.46 31.62
C ARG A 530 12.65 19.26 30.76
N ARG A 531 13.03 19.25 29.48
CA ARG A 531 12.74 18.13 28.55
C ARG A 531 13.42 16.84 29.00
N LEU A 532 14.68 16.91 29.42
CA LEU A 532 15.42 15.76 29.96
C LEU A 532 14.80 15.22 31.26
N GLN A 533 14.24 16.10 32.10
CA GLN A 533 13.56 15.69 33.32
C GLN A 533 12.19 15.04 33.04
N GLU A 534 11.40 15.58 32.10
CA GLU A 534 10.18 14.93 31.60
C GLU A 534 10.46 13.55 30.99
N GLU A 535 11.53 13.42 30.20
CA GLU A 535 11.98 12.13 29.62
C GLU A 535 12.37 11.13 30.72
N ALA A 536 13.09 11.55 31.76
CA ALA A 536 13.51 10.70 32.87
C ALA A 536 12.32 10.22 33.74
N ASP A 537 11.36 11.10 34.03
CA ASP A 537 10.18 10.73 34.83
C ASP A 537 9.20 9.85 34.03
N ALA A 538 9.10 10.03 32.70
CA ALA A 538 8.39 9.11 31.82
C ALA A 538 9.04 7.71 31.77
N GLN A 539 10.38 7.63 31.74
CA GLN A 539 11.11 6.35 31.78
C GLN A 539 10.87 5.59 33.08
N LYS A 540 10.92 6.24 34.25
CA LYS A 540 10.61 5.61 35.54
C LYS A 540 9.20 5.03 35.57
N LYS A 541 8.21 5.80 35.11
CA LYS A 541 6.81 5.33 35.06
C LYS A 541 6.66 4.09 34.16
N ALA A 542 7.31 4.07 33.00
CA ALA A 542 7.31 2.91 32.11
C ALA A 542 8.04 1.68 32.71
N GLU A 543 9.07 1.90 33.54
CA GLU A 543 9.75 0.83 34.27
C GLU A 543 8.87 0.24 35.39
N GLU A 544 8.17 1.07 36.16
CA GLU A 544 7.19 0.63 37.17
C GLU A 544 6.04 -0.18 36.55
N GLU A 545 5.47 0.30 35.43
CA GLU A 545 4.42 -0.41 34.69
C GLU A 545 4.92 -1.75 34.12
N ARG A 546 6.16 -1.82 33.63
CA ARG A 546 6.81 -3.07 33.20
C ARG A 546 7.00 -4.06 34.36
N LEU A 547 7.45 -3.59 35.52
CA LEU A 547 7.64 -4.45 36.69
C LEU A 547 6.30 -5.00 37.22
N ALA A 548 5.24 -4.18 37.17
CA ALA A 548 3.89 -4.62 37.52
C ALA A 548 3.35 -5.67 36.53
N ALA A 549 3.57 -5.48 35.23
CA ALA A 549 3.21 -6.45 34.19
C ALA A 549 3.96 -7.78 34.35
N GLN A 550 5.26 -7.76 34.65
CA GLN A 550 6.05 -8.97 34.90
C GLN A 550 5.54 -9.77 36.09
N LYS A 551 5.21 -9.11 37.22
CA LYS A 551 4.63 -9.80 38.39
C LYS A 551 3.30 -10.49 38.04
N LYS A 552 2.41 -9.80 37.33
CA LYS A 552 1.12 -10.34 36.92
C LYS A 552 1.24 -11.51 35.94
N ALA A 553 2.24 -11.47 35.04
CA ALA A 553 2.53 -12.58 34.13
C ALA A 553 3.07 -13.82 34.87
N GLU A 554 3.92 -13.61 35.89
CA GLU A 554 4.46 -14.70 36.72
C GLU A 554 3.37 -15.36 37.58
N GLU A 555 2.48 -14.58 38.18
CA GLU A 555 1.31 -15.10 38.90
C GLU A 555 0.40 -15.95 38.00
N ALA A 556 0.17 -15.51 36.75
CA ALA A 556 -0.60 -16.26 35.76
C ALA A 556 0.12 -17.57 35.33
N ARG A 557 1.46 -17.55 35.22
CA ARG A 557 2.27 -18.75 34.90
C ARG A 557 2.15 -19.82 35.98
N VAL A 558 2.30 -19.44 37.24
CA VAL A 558 2.17 -20.35 38.40
C VAL A 558 0.74 -20.90 38.52
N ALA A 559 -0.29 -20.09 38.22
CA ALA A 559 -1.67 -20.56 38.18
C ALA A 559 -1.91 -21.60 37.07
N ALA A 560 -1.33 -21.40 35.88
CA ALA A 560 -1.44 -22.33 34.76
C ALA A 560 -0.74 -23.67 35.03
N GLU A 561 0.48 -23.64 35.59
CA GLU A 561 1.23 -24.84 35.96
C GLU A 561 0.47 -25.69 37.00
N LYS A 562 -0.13 -25.04 38.00
CA LYS A 562 -0.97 -25.70 39.01
C LYS A 562 -2.23 -26.34 38.40
N ALA A 563 -2.85 -25.70 37.40
CA ALA A 563 -3.99 -26.25 36.69
C ALA A 563 -3.60 -27.45 35.81
N GLU A 564 -2.44 -27.42 35.14
CA GLU A 564 -1.94 -28.56 34.35
C GLU A 564 -1.64 -29.78 35.26
N ALA A 565 -1.02 -29.55 36.43
CA ALA A 565 -0.77 -30.60 37.41
C ALA A 565 -2.08 -31.25 37.92
N GLN A 566 -3.12 -30.45 38.16
CA GLN A 566 -4.45 -30.98 38.54
C GLN A 566 -5.08 -31.84 37.44
N ARG A 567 -4.98 -31.42 36.17
CA ARG A 567 -5.53 -32.20 35.05
C ARG A 567 -4.81 -33.54 34.84
N LYS A 568 -3.48 -33.58 34.98
CA LYS A 568 -2.71 -34.84 34.92
C LYS A 568 -3.09 -35.80 36.05
N ALA A 569 -3.25 -35.29 37.28
CA ALA A 569 -3.67 -36.11 38.41
C ALA A 569 -5.10 -36.67 38.25
N GLU A 570 -6.01 -35.94 37.60
CA GLU A 570 -7.35 -36.43 37.27
C GLU A 570 -7.34 -37.46 36.13
N GLU A 571 -6.53 -37.26 35.10
CA GLU A 571 -6.33 -38.21 34.00
C GLU A 571 -5.73 -39.54 34.51
N GLU A 572 -4.74 -39.49 35.39
CA GLU A 572 -4.20 -40.69 36.05
C GLU A 572 -5.24 -41.41 36.93
N ARG A 573 -6.11 -40.67 37.63
CA ARG A 573 -7.21 -41.25 38.43
C ARG A 573 -8.19 -42.02 37.54
N LEU A 574 -8.65 -41.41 36.45
CA LEU A 574 -9.57 -42.03 35.49
C LEU A 574 -8.94 -43.24 34.79
N ALA A 575 -7.65 -43.17 34.45
CA ALA A 575 -6.92 -44.29 33.87
C ALA A 575 -6.74 -45.47 34.86
N ALA A 576 -6.59 -45.19 36.16
CA ALA A 576 -6.55 -46.23 37.20
C ALA A 576 -7.92 -46.89 37.41
N GLU A 577 -9.00 -46.10 37.40
CA GLU A 577 -10.38 -46.57 37.53
C GLU A 577 -10.77 -47.49 36.35
N ALA A 578 -10.45 -47.09 35.12
CA ALA A 578 -10.67 -47.93 33.92
C ALA A 578 -9.93 -49.28 33.98
N ARG A 579 -8.68 -49.31 34.45
CA ARG A 579 -7.92 -50.56 34.62
C ARG A 579 -8.51 -51.49 35.68
N ALA A 580 -9.02 -50.93 36.78
CA ALA A 580 -9.71 -51.71 37.81
C ALA A 580 -11.01 -52.33 37.28
N GLN A 581 -11.72 -51.61 36.41
CA GLN A 581 -12.93 -52.11 35.75
C GLN A 581 -12.63 -53.24 34.75
N GLU A 582 -11.59 -53.11 33.91
CA GLU A 582 -11.13 -54.21 33.03
C GLU A 582 -10.70 -55.46 33.81
N GLU A 583 -10.04 -55.30 34.98
CA GLU A 583 -9.66 -56.43 35.82
C GLU A 583 -10.87 -57.14 36.44
N LEU A 584 -11.91 -56.38 36.81
CA LEU A 584 -13.17 -56.94 37.31
C LEU A 584 -13.92 -57.71 36.22
N GLU A 585 -14.04 -57.15 35.02
CA GLU A 585 -14.67 -57.82 33.87
C GLU A 585 -13.96 -59.12 33.49
N ARG A 586 -12.62 -59.17 33.56
CA ARG A 586 -11.84 -60.40 33.36
C ARG A 586 -12.17 -61.49 34.38
N LYS A 587 -12.31 -61.13 35.66
CA LYS A 587 -12.65 -62.11 36.72
C LYS A 587 -14.05 -62.69 36.54
N VAL A 588 -15.03 -61.84 36.16
CA VAL A 588 -16.40 -62.30 35.85
C VAL A 588 -16.39 -63.27 34.65
N LEU A 589 -15.64 -62.96 33.59
CA LEU A 589 -15.46 -63.86 32.44
C LEU A 589 -14.78 -65.19 32.82
N GLU A 590 -13.82 -65.18 33.74
CA GLU A 590 -13.15 -66.39 34.22
C GLU A 590 -14.10 -67.27 35.06
N GLU A 591 -14.94 -66.68 35.92
CA GLU A 591 -15.98 -67.37 36.67
C GLU A 591 -17.07 -67.97 35.74
N GLU A 592 -17.52 -67.24 34.71
CA GLU A 592 -18.47 -67.78 33.72
C GLU A 592 -17.89 -68.97 32.94
N LEU A 593 -16.62 -68.90 32.53
CA LEU A 593 -15.94 -70.01 31.83
C LEU A 593 -15.79 -71.24 32.73
N GLN A 594 -15.48 -71.08 34.02
CA GLN A 594 -15.46 -72.18 34.98
C GLN A 594 -16.84 -72.84 35.11
N ARG A 595 -17.92 -72.04 35.17
CA ARG A 595 -19.29 -72.57 35.27
C ARG A 595 -19.69 -73.36 34.02
N ILE A 596 -19.34 -72.86 32.82
CA ILE A 596 -19.57 -73.60 31.56
C ILE A 596 -18.83 -74.92 31.55
N ALA A 597 -17.55 -74.94 31.96
CA ALA A 597 -16.76 -76.18 32.03
C ALA A 597 -17.35 -77.21 33.02
N GLU A 598 -17.93 -76.74 34.13
CA GLU A 598 -18.61 -77.61 35.09
C GLU A 598 -19.97 -78.13 34.56
N GLU A 599 -20.74 -77.30 33.87
CA GLU A 599 -21.98 -77.72 33.17
C GLU A 599 -21.67 -78.75 32.06
N GLU A 600 -20.62 -78.56 31.26
CA GLU A 600 -20.17 -79.55 30.25
C GLU A 600 -19.73 -80.88 30.89
N LYS A 601 -19.01 -80.83 32.03
CA LYS A 601 -18.59 -82.01 32.78
C LYS A 601 -19.80 -82.79 33.34
N GLN A 602 -20.81 -82.10 33.84
CA GLN A 602 -22.07 -82.72 34.29
C GLN A 602 -22.84 -83.34 33.11
N GLN A 603 -22.90 -82.68 31.95
CA GLN A 603 -23.49 -83.27 30.74
C GLN A 603 -22.73 -84.52 30.26
N ALA A 604 -21.39 -84.52 30.35
CA ALA A 604 -20.58 -85.68 30.02
C ALA A 604 -20.83 -86.87 30.98
N GLN A 605 -20.99 -86.61 32.29
CA GLN A 605 -21.36 -87.65 33.27
C GLN A 605 -22.77 -88.18 33.02
N ALA A 606 -23.77 -87.31 32.82
CA ALA A 606 -25.15 -87.72 32.52
C ALA A 606 -25.23 -88.55 31.21
N LYS A 607 -24.40 -88.22 30.21
CA LYS A 607 -24.30 -88.99 28.96
C LYS A 607 -23.64 -90.36 29.17
N ALA A 608 -22.62 -90.45 30.03
CA ALA A 608 -22.00 -91.72 30.40
C ALA A 608 -22.99 -92.64 31.14
N GLU A 609 -23.75 -92.12 32.12
CA GLU A 609 -24.82 -92.86 32.80
C GLU A 609 -25.94 -93.30 31.85
N ALA A 610 -26.30 -92.46 30.86
CA ALA A 610 -27.29 -92.81 29.84
C ALA A 610 -26.82 -93.93 28.90
N ASP A 611 -25.54 -93.94 28.50
CA ASP A 611 -24.94 -95.01 27.69
C ASP A 611 -24.69 -96.30 28.51
N GLU A 612 -24.56 -96.20 29.84
CA GLU A 612 -24.53 -97.36 30.73
C GLU A 612 -25.92 -97.99 30.89
N ARG A 613 -26.97 -97.18 31.10
CA ARG A 613 -28.38 -97.63 31.08
C ARG A 613 -28.80 -98.25 29.74
N ARG A 614 -28.23 -97.80 28.61
CA ARG A 614 -28.48 -98.39 27.29
C ARG A 614 -27.88 -99.79 27.09
N LYS A 615 -27.01 -100.26 27.98
CA LYS A 615 -26.44 -101.61 27.92
C LYS A 615 -27.19 -102.65 28.76
N SER A 616 -28.24 -102.25 29.50
CA SER A 616 -28.91 -103.11 30.50
C SER A 616 -30.34 -103.56 30.15
N GLU A 617 -30.82 -103.42 28.90
CA GLU A 617 -32.16 -103.90 28.49
C GLU A 617 -32.14 -104.72 27.19
N PRO A 618 -32.63 -105.99 27.22
CA PRO A 618 -32.79 -106.81 26.02
C PRO A 618 -34.25 -106.86 25.52
N GLY A 619 -34.45 -106.42 24.27
CA GLY A 619 -35.43 -106.96 23.30
C GLY A 619 -36.92 -107.08 23.66
N GLY A 620 -37.78 -106.30 22.99
CA GLY A 620 -39.24 -106.45 23.08
C GLY A 620 -39.99 -105.82 21.89
N GLN A 621 -40.60 -106.66 21.07
CA GLN A 621 -41.31 -106.36 19.82
C GLN A 621 -42.55 -105.45 19.97
N GLY A 622 -43.00 -104.85 18.86
CA GLY A 622 -44.41 -104.98 18.45
C GLY A 622 -45.30 -103.74 18.33
N ALA A 623 -45.30 -103.14 17.14
CA ALA A 623 -46.46 -102.66 16.35
C ALA A 623 -47.67 -101.92 16.99
N GLY A 624 -48.13 -100.86 16.30
CA GLY A 624 -49.58 -100.61 16.16
C GLY A 624 -50.06 -99.15 16.01
N ALA A 625 -50.39 -98.75 14.76
CA ALA A 625 -51.49 -97.82 14.39
C ALA A 625 -51.56 -96.37 14.96
N ALA A 626 -52.22 -95.39 14.35
CA ALA A 626 -52.60 -95.13 12.94
C ALA A 626 -53.20 -93.71 12.83
N LEU A 627 -52.96 -93.01 11.70
CA LEU A 627 -53.73 -91.84 11.19
C LEU A 627 -53.71 -90.58 12.10
N ASP A 628 -53.79 -89.33 11.62
CA ASP A 628 -54.52 -88.84 10.45
C ASP A 628 -53.77 -87.71 9.68
N SER A 629 -54.18 -87.58 8.43
CA SER A 629 -53.95 -86.58 7.39
C SER A 629 -54.14 -85.10 7.84
N THR A 630 -53.70 -84.06 7.12
CA THR A 630 -53.85 -83.79 5.67
C THR A 630 -52.76 -82.90 5.05
N GLU A 631 -52.53 -83.13 3.75
CA GLU A 631 -52.23 -82.21 2.64
C GLU A 631 -51.29 -80.98 2.80
N GLY A 632 -50.39 -80.68 1.85
CA GLY A 632 -49.99 -81.44 0.67
C GLY A 632 -49.49 -80.59 -0.52
N LYS A 633 -48.47 -81.11 -1.22
CA LYS A 633 -48.03 -80.74 -2.59
C LYS A 633 -47.40 -79.34 -2.73
N SER A 634 -46.39 -79.09 -3.56
CA SER A 634 -45.63 -79.90 -4.56
C SER A 634 -44.41 -79.05 -5.01
N LYS A 635 -43.35 -79.53 -5.67
CA LYS A 635 -43.07 -80.76 -6.45
C LYS A 635 -41.55 -80.89 -6.69
N ASP A 636 -41.08 -82.09 -7.06
CA ASP A 636 -39.97 -82.43 -7.99
C ASP A 636 -38.62 -81.65 -7.96
N SER A 637 -37.45 -82.28 -8.15
CA SER A 637 -37.11 -83.69 -8.36
C SER A 637 -35.63 -83.97 -8.04
N SER A 638 -35.25 -85.24 -8.07
CA SER A 638 -33.92 -85.76 -7.76
C SER A 638 -32.90 -85.60 -8.90
N GLN A 639 -31.62 -85.34 -8.56
CA GLN A 639 -30.49 -86.28 -8.72
C GLN A 639 -29.12 -85.61 -8.47
N ARG A 640 -28.20 -86.38 -7.85
CA ARG A 640 -26.75 -86.11 -7.70
C ARG A 640 -25.99 -86.77 -8.89
N PRO A 641 -24.66 -86.58 -9.06
CA PRO A 641 -23.80 -85.42 -8.77
C PRO A 641 -22.83 -85.09 -9.96
N SER A 642 -22.03 -84.01 -9.87
CA SER A 642 -20.55 -83.99 -10.09
C SER A 642 -19.99 -82.64 -10.59
N THR A 643 -18.86 -82.23 -9.97
CA THR A 643 -17.74 -81.44 -10.51
C THR A 643 -17.96 -80.24 -11.46
N ALA A 644 -17.69 -79.02 -10.97
CA ALA A 644 -16.57 -78.13 -11.36
C ALA A 644 -16.89 -76.62 -11.55
N LYS A 645 -15.92 -75.78 -11.11
CA LYS A 645 -15.66 -74.35 -11.40
C LYS A 645 -16.52 -73.24 -10.73
N GLY A 646 -15.85 -72.10 -10.49
CA GLY A 646 -16.34 -70.86 -9.86
C GLY A 646 -15.90 -70.76 -8.39
N SER A 647 -14.80 -70.05 -8.04
CA SER A 647 -14.59 -68.58 -7.99
C SER A 647 -15.11 -67.94 -6.70
N ASP A 648 -14.23 -67.19 -6.03
CA ASP A 648 -14.38 -66.04 -5.12
C ASP A 648 -15.78 -65.74 -4.54
N ASP A 649 -15.97 -65.45 -3.24
CA ASP A 649 -15.08 -64.68 -2.36
C ASP A 649 -15.20 -65.13 -0.88
N SER A 650 -14.18 -64.83 -0.08
CA SER A 650 -13.99 -65.38 1.27
C SER A 650 -14.87 -64.71 2.34
N THR A 651 -15.77 -65.51 2.93
CA THR A 651 -16.49 -65.14 4.17
C THR A 651 -16.11 -66.10 5.30
N GLN A 652 -15.57 -65.59 6.41
CA GLN A 652 -15.70 -66.21 7.73
C GLN A 652 -16.00 -65.14 8.80
N PRO A 653 -16.67 -65.51 9.91
CA PRO A 653 -17.71 -64.64 10.46
C PRO A 653 -17.42 -64.03 11.83
N ARG A 654 -18.26 -63.04 12.15
CA ARG A 654 -18.31 -62.26 13.40
C ARG A 654 -18.67 -63.12 14.62
N THR A 655 -18.15 -62.72 15.79
CA THR A 655 -18.93 -62.76 17.03
C THR A 655 -19.69 -61.44 17.18
N ALA A 656 -21.00 -61.51 17.39
CA ALA A 656 -21.85 -60.33 17.60
C ALA A 656 -22.90 -60.61 18.69
N ARG A 657 -22.95 -59.75 19.71
CA ARG A 657 -23.99 -59.66 20.75
C ARG A 657 -23.93 -58.27 21.38
N VAL A 658 -25.01 -57.67 21.88
CA VAL A 658 -26.44 -57.79 21.54
C VAL A 658 -27.12 -56.51 22.04
N THR A 659 -28.17 -56.04 21.37
CA THR A 659 -28.93 -54.83 21.76
C THR A 659 -30.35 -55.15 22.21
N LYS A 660 -30.87 -54.39 23.19
CA LYS A 660 -32.29 -54.10 23.48
C LYS A 660 -32.33 -52.84 24.38
N GLN A 661 -32.97 -51.73 23.99
CA GLN A 661 -34.39 -51.36 24.26
C GLN A 661 -34.73 -51.27 25.76
N GLY A 662 -35.34 -50.19 26.30
CA GLY A 662 -35.77 -48.90 25.72
C GLY A 662 -36.76 -48.12 26.66
N GLY A 663 -37.08 -46.85 26.34
CA GLY A 663 -37.99 -45.97 27.13
C GLY A 663 -37.31 -45.19 28.28
N LEU A 664 -37.74 -44.03 28.79
CA LEU A 664 -38.89 -43.10 28.63
C LEU A 664 -38.49 -41.71 29.24
N SER A 665 -39.18 -40.55 29.15
CA SER A 665 -39.98 -39.88 28.08
C SER A 665 -40.58 -38.55 28.61
N GLU A 666 -40.50 -37.39 27.92
CA GLU A 666 -41.47 -36.25 28.02
C GLU A 666 -41.27 -35.22 26.87
N TYR A 667 -42.25 -34.95 25.98
CA TYR A 667 -43.30 -33.87 25.96
C TYR A 667 -42.76 -32.41 25.85
N LEU A 668 -43.30 -31.45 25.07
CA LEU A 668 -44.08 -31.40 23.81
C LEU A 668 -44.16 -29.91 23.32
N LEU A 669 -44.56 -29.66 22.06
CA LEU A 669 -44.85 -28.35 21.39
C LEU A 669 -43.61 -27.53 20.92
N GLY A 670 -43.61 -26.89 19.74
CA GLY A 670 -44.64 -26.73 18.70
C GLY A 670 -44.09 -26.29 17.32
N VAL A 671 -44.95 -26.28 16.31
CA VAL A 671 -44.63 -26.18 14.86
C VAL A 671 -44.36 -24.74 14.38
N GLY A 672 -43.45 -24.55 13.42
CA GLY A 672 -43.33 -23.29 12.66
C GLY A 672 -42.31 -23.30 11.50
N ILE A 673 -42.79 -23.22 10.26
CA ILE A 673 -41.97 -23.05 9.04
C ILE A 673 -41.59 -21.56 8.89
N PRO A 674 -40.34 -21.19 8.53
CA PRO A 674 -40.02 -19.83 8.12
C PRO A 674 -40.01 -19.69 6.59
N THR A 675 -41.05 -19.05 6.05
CA THR A 675 -41.00 -18.37 4.75
C THR A 675 -40.27 -17.04 4.86
N ALA A 676 -39.77 -16.51 3.74
CA ALA A 676 -38.91 -15.33 3.69
C ALA A 676 -39.58 -14.01 4.14
N LYS A 677 -38.83 -13.12 4.83
CA LYS A 677 -38.59 -11.69 4.47
C LYS A 677 -37.89 -10.86 5.58
N HIS A 678 -37.02 -9.94 5.13
CA HIS A 678 -36.64 -8.63 5.69
C HIS A 678 -36.11 -8.41 7.14
N SER A 679 -35.00 -7.67 7.20
CA SER A 679 -34.45 -6.88 8.34
C SER A 679 -33.98 -7.70 9.56
N VAL A 680 -32.94 -7.31 10.31
CA VAL A 680 -32.49 -5.95 10.69
C VAL A 680 -30.95 -5.83 10.62
N ILE A 681 -30.46 -4.70 10.09
CA ILE A 681 -29.08 -4.25 10.30
C ILE A 681 -29.01 -3.54 11.66
N ARG A 682 -28.15 -3.99 12.56
CA ARG A 682 -27.59 -3.19 13.66
C ARG A 682 -26.24 -3.77 14.11
N ASP A 683 -25.45 -2.90 14.74
CA ASP A 683 -24.19 -3.18 15.42
C ASP A 683 -22.98 -3.56 14.53
N LEU A 684 -22.67 -2.65 13.60
CA LEU A 684 -21.28 -2.35 13.25
C LEU A 684 -20.97 -0.91 13.66
N GLY A 685 -20.24 -0.76 14.77
CA GLY A 685 -19.67 0.51 15.21
C GLY A 685 -18.54 0.95 14.29
N VAL A 686 -18.89 1.57 13.16
CA VAL A 686 -17.97 2.17 12.19
C VAL A 686 -18.23 3.68 12.19
N GLU A 687 -17.18 4.48 12.42
CA GLU A 687 -17.24 5.91 12.11
C GLU A 687 -17.36 6.07 10.59
N VAL A 688 -18.58 6.30 10.12
CA VAL A 688 -18.86 6.56 8.71
C VAL A 688 -18.49 8.02 8.42
N ALA A 689 -17.24 8.26 8.01
CA ALA A 689 -16.86 9.47 7.31
C ALA A 689 -17.48 9.46 5.89
N ALA A 690 -18.75 9.86 5.80
CA ALA A 690 -19.48 10.01 4.55
C ALA A 690 -19.19 11.37 3.89
N ASP A 691 -18.09 11.46 3.14
CA ASP A 691 -17.86 12.56 2.19
C ASP A 691 -18.78 12.39 0.95
N VAL A 692 -20.08 12.60 1.13
CA VAL A 692 -21.06 12.69 0.04
C VAL A 692 -21.34 14.16 -0.24
N ALA A 693 -20.53 14.76 -1.12
CA ALA A 693 -20.79 16.08 -1.65
C ALA A 693 -21.88 16.00 -2.75
N PHE A 694 -23.09 16.48 -2.42
CA PHE A 694 -24.09 16.78 -3.44
C PHE A 694 -23.75 18.13 -4.07
N LEU A 695 -23.37 18.13 -5.34
CA LEU A 695 -23.41 19.32 -6.18
C LEU A 695 -24.74 19.32 -6.94
N THR A 696 -25.53 20.37 -6.76
CA THR A 696 -26.76 20.59 -7.52
C THR A 696 -26.43 21.11 -8.92
N ASP A 697 -27.38 21.04 -9.84
CA ASP A 697 -27.21 21.61 -11.20
C ASP A 697 -26.91 23.13 -11.13
N ASP A 698 -27.42 23.84 -10.11
CA ASP A 698 -27.10 25.25 -9.84
C ASP A 698 -25.65 25.47 -9.37
N ASP A 699 -25.12 24.58 -8.53
CA ASP A 699 -23.71 24.64 -8.09
C ASP A 699 -22.76 24.46 -9.27
N ILE A 700 -23.04 23.49 -10.15
CA ILE A 700 -22.28 23.24 -11.38
C ILE A 700 -22.40 24.42 -12.35
N ALA A 701 -23.60 24.97 -12.56
CA ALA A 701 -23.81 26.14 -13.41
C ALA A 701 -23.03 27.38 -12.91
N SER A 702 -22.94 27.57 -11.58
CA SER A 702 -22.19 28.67 -10.97
C SER A 702 -20.67 28.58 -11.16
N LEU A 703 -20.13 27.37 -11.33
CA LEU A 703 -18.72 27.13 -11.63
C LEU A 703 -18.39 27.37 -13.11
N VAL A 704 -19.31 27.03 -14.02
CA VAL A 704 -19.06 27.05 -15.47
C VAL A 704 -19.25 28.43 -16.10
N LEU A 705 -20.29 29.17 -15.72
CA LEU A 705 -20.69 30.42 -16.40
C LEU A 705 -19.83 31.65 -16.04
N GLN A 706 -19.89 32.71 -16.86
CA GLN A 706 -19.32 34.01 -16.48
C GLN A 706 -20.26 34.75 -15.50
N PRO A 707 -19.74 35.63 -14.61
CA PRO A 707 -20.56 36.32 -13.61
C PRO A 707 -21.75 37.12 -14.18
N GLU A 708 -21.62 37.62 -15.41
CA GLU A 708 -22.65 38.40 -16.09
C GLU A 708 -23.84 37.53 -16.55
N GLU A 709 -23.57 36.29 -16.99
CA GLU A 709 -24.58 35.34 -17.47
C GLU A 709 -25.38 34.72 -16.30
N ALA A 710 -24.70 34.43 -15.19
CA ALA A 710 -25.35 33.97 -13.96
C ALA A 710 -26.29 35.03 -13.35
N ASN A 711 -25.97 36.32 -13.49
CA ASN A 711 -26.86 37.42 -13.10
C ASN A 711 -28.04 37.59 -14.06
N ALA A 712 -27.86 37.35 -15.36
CA ALA A 712 -28.96 37.38 -16.32
C ALA A 712 -30.02 36.31 -16.02
N LEU A 713 -29.61 35.09 -15.66
CA LEU A 713 -30.52 34.01 -15.25
C LEU A 713 -31.28 34.33 -13.94
N ARG A 714 -30.61 34.91 -12.94
CA ARG A 714 -31.28 35.37 -11.70
C ARG A 714 -32.30 36.48 -11.99
N SER A 715 -31.94 37.45 -12.82
CA SER A 715 -32.81 38.55 -13.26
C SER A 715 -34.02 38.07 -14.10
N ALA A 716 -33.85 37.01 -14.90
CA ALA A 716 -34.95 36.38 -15.61
C ALA A 716 -35.94 35.69 -14.67
N ARG A 717 -35.45 35.00 -13.62
CA ARG A 717 -36.29 34.36 -12.61
C ARG A 717 -37.10 35.37 -11.80
N ASP A 718 -36.48 36.46 -11.36
CA ASP A 718 -37.17 37.48 -10.54
C ASP A 718 -38.25 38.24 -11.35
N ARG A 719 -38.16 38.26 -12.69
CA ARG A 719 -39.23 38.74 -13.59
C ARG A 719 -40.39 37.73 -13.76
N MET A 720 -40.19 36.46 -13.45
CA MET A 720 -41.19 35.40 -13.62
C MET A 720 -42.08 35.18 -12.37
N VAL A 721 -41.67 35.71 -11.21
CA VAL A 721 -42.43 35.62 -9.94
C VAL A 721 -43.44 36.78 -9.80
N GLY A 722 -43.52 37.68 -10.77
CA GLY A 722 -44.20 38.97 -10.69
C GLY A 722 -45.55 39.13 -11.41
N VAL A 723 -46.35 38.07 -11.60
CA VAL A 723 -47.75 38.21 -12.08
C VAL A 723 -48.69 37.30 -11.29
N GLY A 724 -49.65 37.90 -10.58
CA GLY A 724 -50.68 37.19 -9.83
C GLY A 724 -52.06 37.27 -10.50
N LEU A 725 -52.71 36.12 -10.56
CA LEU A 725 -54.17 35.87 -10.61
C LEU A 725 -55.11 37.02 -11.05
N VAL A 726 -55.69 36.87 -12.24
CA VAL A 726 -57.10 37.23 -12.53
C VAL A 726 -57.73 36.07 -13.31
N SER A 727 -59.02 35.82 -13.07
CA SER A 727 -59.82 34.70 -13.57
C SER A 727 -60.72 35.06 -14.76
N GLU A 728 -61.49 34.06 -15.22
CA GLU A 728 -62.67 34.12 -16.11
C GLU A 728 -62.44 33.94 -17.64
N ASP A 729 -62.83 32.74 -18.08
CA ASP A 729 -63.82 32.41 -19.13
C ASP A 729 -63.57 32.55 -20.65
N ASP A 730 -63.84 31.40 -21.30
CA ASP A 730 -64.51 31.14 -22.59
C ASP A 730 -63.95 31.49 -23.99
N ASP A 731 -64.04 30.43 -24.82
CA ASP A 731 -64.39 30.33 -26.26
C ASP A 731 -63.50 30.84 -27.44
N SER A 732 -63.03 29.83 -28.20
CA SER A 732 -63.24 29.67 -29.66
C SER A 732 -62.35 30.38 -30.73
N GLY A 733 -62.21 29.72 -31.89
CA GLY A 733 -61.59 30.22 -33.14
C GLY A 733 -60.05 30.09 -33.19
N GLY A 734 -59.36 29.61 -34.24
CA GLY A 734 -59.62 29.62 -35.69
C GLY A 734 -58.62 30.58 -36.36
N SER A 735 -57.43 30.15 -36.81
CA SER A 735 -57.11 29.47 -38.10
C SER A 735 -56.36 30.39 -39.08
N THR A 736 -55.46 29.83 -39.92
CA THR A 736 -54.87 30.42 -41.18
C THR A 736 -54.03 31.71 -41.08
N THR A 737 -53.03 32.04 -41.93
CA THR A 737 -52.38 31.52 -43.17
C THR A 737 -50.91 32.03 -43.17
N GLU A 738 -49.87 31.31 -43.65
CA GLU A 738 -49.40 31.11 -45.05
C GLU A 738 -49.01 32.36 -45.87
N GLY A 739 -47.89 32.26 -46.62
CA GLY A 739 -47.41 33.20 -47.66
C GLY A 739 -46.34 34.22 -47.19
N ASP A 740 -45.02 34.13 -47.41
CA ASP A 740 -44.14 33.68 -48.54
C ASP A 740 -43.65 34.84 -49.47
N VAL A 741 -42.48 34.62 -50.09
CA VAL A 741 -41.83 35.35 -51.21
C VAL A 741 -41.09 36.68 -50.93
N GLY A 742 -39.79 36.52 -50.62
CA GLY A 742 -38.60 37.04 -51.34
C GLY A 742 -38.56 38.36 -52.15
N GLY A 743 -37.37 38.98 -52.25
CA GLY A 743 -37.12 39.99 -53.29
C GLY A 743 -35.96 41.00 -53.09
N LYS A 744 -34.74 40.59 -53.47
CA LYS A 744 -33.65 41.37 -54.10
C LYS A 744 -33.55 42.93 -54.01
N TRP A 745 -32.31 43.35 -53.65
CA TRP A 745 -31.41 44.31 -54.37
C TRP A 745 -31.54 45.85 -54.25
N ALA A 746 -30.39 46.44 -53.87
CA ALA A 746 -29.71 47.62 -54.47
C ALA A 746 -30.19 49.08 -54.20
N GLY A 747 -29.25 50.02 -54.41
CA GLY A 747 -29.40 51.49 -54.28
C GLY A 747 -28.87 52.01 -52.93
N GLU A 748 -27.74 52.72 -52.83
CA GLU A 748 -27.53 54.15 -53.18
C GLU A 748 -28.40 55.11 -52.33
N GLY A 749 -27.86 56.15 -51.67
CA GLY A 749 -26.50 56.69 -51.57
C GLY A 749 -26.53 58.06 -50.85
N SER A 750 -25.44 58.87 -50.92
CA SER A 750 -25.39 60.30 -50.53
C SER A 750 -25.55 60.60 -49.01
N ASP A 751 -24.87 61.56 -48.37
CA ASP A 751 -23.71 62.41 -48.71
C ASP A 751 -23.07 62.97 -47.41
N ARG A 752 -21.78 63.32 -47.42
CA ARG A 752 -21.28 64.72 -47.44
C ARG A 752 -19.80 64.82 -47.03
N ALA A 753 -19.01 65.52 -47.83
CA ALA A 753 -17.54 65.56 -47.76
C ALA A 753 -16.95 66.66 -46.86
N ARG A 754 -15.63 66.56 -46.58
CA ARG A 754 -14.64 67.61 -46.95
C ARG A 754 -13.16 67.16 -46.88
N ASN A 755 -12.40 67.63 -47.86
CA ASN A 755 -10.94 67.47 -48.09
C ASN A 755 -10.10 68.22 -47.01
N THR A 756 -8.77 68.14 -46.90
CA THR A 756 -7.62 68.14 -47.86
C THR A 756 -6.38 67.50 -47.14
N THR A 757 -5.24 67.09 -47.72
CA THR A 757 -4.33 67.55 -48.82
C THR A 757 -3.54 66.34 -49.38
N SER A 758 -3.46 66.06 -50.69
CA SER A 758 -2.42 66.47 -51.69
C SER A 758 -0.96 66.08 -51.33
N LEU A 759 -0.10 65.44 -52.16
CA LEU A 759 -0.01 65.31 -53.64
C LEU A 759 0.82 64.06 -54.08
N ASP A 760 0.52 63.52 -55.28
CA ASP A 760 1.38 63.02 -56.41
C ASP A 760 2.83 62.49 -56.19
N LYS A 761 3.47 61.63 -57.03
CA LYS A 761 3.21 60.75 -58.21
C LYS A 761 4.52 59.93 -58.41
N GLY A 762 4.63 58.77 -59.08
CA GLY A 762 3.66 57.90 -59.76
C GLY A 762 4.37 56.66 -60.38
N THR A 763 3.59 55.66 -60.78
CA THR A 763 3.65 54.80 -62.01
C THR A 763 5.00 54.65 -62.77
N VAL A 764 5.50 53.47 -63.21
CA VAL A 764 4.92 52.52 -64.21
C VAL A 764 5.67 51.15 -64.23
N VAL A 765 4.89 50.05 -64.26
CA VAL A 765 4.99 48.75 -64.99
C VAL A 765 6.35 48.15 -65.43
N GLY A 766 6.52 46.82 -65.27
CA GLY A 766 7.45 46.03 -66.12
C GLY A 766 7.79 44.58 -65.72
N SER A 767 6.86 43.62 -65.88
CA SER A 767 7.15 42.15 -65.88
C SER A 767 7.97 41.75 -67.15
N PRO A 768 8.61 40.55 -67.27
CA PRO A 768 7.93 39.23 -67.22
C PRO A 768 8.72 38.01 -66.69
N HIS A 769 8.03 36.86 -66.66
CA HIS A 769 8.49 35.50 -66.38
C HIS A 769 9.60 34.97 -67.31
N PHE A 770 10.37 33.95 -66.87
CA PHE A 770 10.17 32.53 -67.29
C PHE A 770 11.12 31.54 -66.55
N SER A 771 10.61 30.34 -66.21
CA SER A 771 11.22 28.98 -66.23
C SER A 771 12.72 28.71 -65.86
N ASN A 772 13.17 27.53 -65.41
CA ASN A 772 12.54 26.21 -65.45
C ASN A 772 13.11 25.18 -64.42
N SER A 773 12.36 24.09 -64.31
CA SER A 773 12.54 22.77 -63.68
C SER A 773 13.93 22.09 -63.53
N SER A 774 13.99 21.22 -62.49
CA SER A 774 14.47 19.81 -62.44
C SER A 774 15.98 19.51 -62.39
N GLY A 775 16.47 18.44 -61.73
CA GLY A 775 15.84 17.43 -60.86
C GLY A 775 16.73 16.18 -60.61
N ALA A 776 16.40 15.37 -59.59
CA ALA A 776 16.88 13.99 -59.27
C ALA A 776 18.35 13.75 -58.81
N GLY A 777 18.56 12.70 -57.97
CA GLY A 777 19.74 11.82 -58.16
C GLY A 777 20.64 11.34 -57.01
N ASN A 778 20.12 10.74 -55.94
CA ASN A 778 20.65 9.56 -55.16
C ASN A 778 22.14 9.32 -54.75
N SER A 779 22.25 8.61 -53.61
CA SER A 779 23.27 7.60 -53.17
C SER A 779 24.73 7.96 -52.78
N GLU A 780 25.03 7.65 -51.49
CA GLU A 780 26.19 6.93 -50.91
C GLU A 780 27.48 6.71 -51.74
N ASP A 781 28.68 6.96 -51.16
CA ASP A 781 29.44 6.00 -50.32
C ASP A 781 30.76 6.64 -49.77
N ARG A 782 31.61 5.84 -49.11
CA ARG A 782 32.71 6.18 -48.18
C ARG A 782 34.10 6.44 -48.82
N ARG A 783 35.01 6.89 -47.91
CA ARG A 783 36.50 6.98 -47.96
C ARG A 783 37.00 8.32 -48.51
N ARG A 784 37.65 9.22 -47.74
CA ARG A 784 38.83 9.15 -46.82
C ARG A 784 40.15 9.43 -47.59
N ASP A 785 41.00 10.26 -46.96
CA ASP A 785 42.32 10.75 -47.38
C ASP A 785 42.27 11.87 -48.45
N GLY A 786 42.96 13.02 -48.31
CA GLY A 786 43.73 13.58 -47.19
C GLY A 786 44.60 14.77 -47.64
N VAL A 787 45.28 15.47 -46.71
CA VAL A 787 46.40 16.44 -46.97
C VAL A 787 45.92 17.79 -47.59
N GLN A 788 46.42 19.02 -47.35
CA GLN A 788 47.62 19.67 -46.74
C GLN A 788 47.14 21.01 -46.08
N SER A 789 47.77 21.66 -45.09
CA SER A 789 49.08 22.36 -45.07
C SER A 789 49.37 22.82 -43.61
N ALA A 790 50.57 22.97 -43.02
CA ALA A 790 51.99 22.88 -43.38
C ALA A 790 52.78 24.22 -43.21
N GLU A 791 53.37 24.41 -42.02
CA GLU A 791 54.55 25.27 -41.69
C GLU A 791 55.09 24.75 -40.33
N ARG A 792 56.19 23.98 -40.24
CA ARG A 792 57.64 24.33 -40.26
C ARG A 792 58.03 25.31 -39.14
N GLU A 793 59.03 25.08 -38.29
CA GLU A 793 60.30 24.30 -38.37
C GLU A 793 60.55 23.40 -37.12
N LYS A 794 61.06 22.15 -37.22
CA LYS A 794 62.46 21.67 -36.97
C LYS A 794 63.14 22.25 -35.71
N GLN A 795 63.83 21.53 -34.81
CA GLN A 795 64.35 20.14 -34.70
C GLN A 795 64.84 19.90 -33.22
N SER A 796 65.27 18.74 -32.69
CA SER A 796 65.39 17.33 -33.15
C SER A 796 65.62 16.31 -32.00
N LEU A 797 64.88 15.19 -32.01
CA LEU A 797 65.31 13.77 -31.82
C LEU A 797 66.04 13.25 -30.54
N LEU A 798 65.42 12.21 -29.93
CA LEU A 798 66.01 11.00 -29.28
C LEU A 798 66.75 11.17 -27.92
N ASP A 799 66.74 10.21 -26.95
CA ASP A 799 66.19 8.83 -26.96
C ASP A 799 65.77 8.27 -25.57
N GLU A 800 65.05 7.13 -25.61
CA GLU A 800 64.76 6.06 -24.62
C GLU A 800 64.80 6.20 -23.06
N ARG A 801 63.67 5.73 -22.47
CA ARG A 801 63.50 4.77 -21.33
C ARG A 801 63.70 5.16 -19.84
N ARG A 802 62.87 4.45 -19.04
CA ARG A 802 62.84 4.23 -17.57
C ARG A 802 62.35 5.37 -16.66
N GLY A 803 61.09 5.23 -16.24
CA GLY A 803 60.73 4.75 -14.89
C GLY A 803 61.29 5.46 -13.65
N GLY A 804 60.40 5.85 -12.75
CA GLY A 804 60.71 6.45 -11.45
C GLY A 804 60.01 7.80 -11.30
N GLY A 805 59.14 7.93 -10.30
CA GLY A 805 58.39 9.17 -10.08
C GLY A 805 59.18 10.19 -9.26
N SER A 806 58.67 11.42 -9.21
CA SER A 806 58.82 12.28 -8.04
C SER A 806 57.66 13.27 -7.94
N ALA A 807 57.42 13.74 -6.72
CA ALA A 807 56.38 14.68 -6.35
C ALA A 807 56.77 16.15 -6.66
N VAL A 808 55.76 17.01 -6.85
CA VAL A 808 55.71 18.44 -6.41
C VAL A 808 56.78 19.39 -7.02
N SER A 809 56.49 20.54 -7.64
CA SER A 809 55.28 21.37 -7.84
C SER A 809 55.54 22.32 -9.04
N LEU A 810 54.55 22.85 -9.78
CA LEU A 810 53.76 24.04 -9.40
C LEU A 810 52.56 24.27 -10.36
N LEU A 811 51.36 24.40 -9.78
CA LEU A 811 50.20 25.23 -10.16
C LEU A 811 49.53 25.19 -11.56
N ARG A 812 48.17 25.27 -11.48
CA ARG A 812 47.12 25.49 -12.52
C ARG A 812 46.77 24.25 -13.37
N THR A 813 45.51 23.86 -13.61
CA THR A 813 44.12 24.19 -13.15
C THR A 813 43.27 23.01 -13.66
N TRP A 814 42.27 22.41 -12.99
CA TRP A 814 40.95 22.92 -12.61
C TRP A 814 40.30 21.93 -11.60
N ARG A 815 40.02 22.38 -10.37
CA ARG A 815 38.85 21.98 -9.55
C ARG A 815 38.19 23.30 -9.20
N PRO A 816 36.93 23.59 -9.58
CA PRO A 816 35.83 23.25 -8.66
C PRO A 816 34.44 23.07 -9.33
N LEU A 817 33.79 21.93 -9.11
CA LEU A 817 32.32 21.83 -9.27
C LEU A 817 31.65 21.03 -8.14
N GLU A 818 32.30 19.97 -7.65
CA GLU A 818 31.76 19.11 -6.57
C GLU A 818 31.85 19.69 -5.15
N GLN A 819 32.77 20.62 -4.87
CA GLN A 819 32.92 21.18 -3.52
C GLN A 819 31.93 22.32 -3.20
N ALA A 820 31.12 22.77 -4.17
CA ALA A 820 30.15 23.85 -3.99
C ALA A 820 28.82 23.40 -3.32
N MET A 821 28.49 22.10 -3.33
CA MET A 821 27.18 21.60 -2.88
C MET A 821 27.12 21.12 -1.42
N GLN A 822 28.24 21.00 -0.71
CA GLN A 822 28.25 20.54 0.68
C GLN A 822 27.87 21.56 1.79
N PRO A 823 27.94 22.90 1.61
CA PRO A 823 27.46 23.84 2.63
C PRO A 823 25.93 23.89 2.75
N LEU A 824 25.21 23.73 1.63
CA LEU A 824 23.76 23.90 1.53
C LEU A 824 22.96 22.87 2.36
N VAL A 825 23.44 21.62 2.42
CA VAL A 825 22.80 20.55 3.22
C VAL A 825 23.00 20.74 4.72
N LYS A 826 24.06 21.45 5.14
CA LYS A 826 24.28 21.81 6.56
C LYS A 826 23.47 23.03 7.01
N LEU A 827 23.02 23.89 6.09
CA LEU A 827 22.22 25.08 6.42
C LEU A 827 20.71 24.79 6.61
N LEU A 828 20.21 23.66 6.09
CA LEU A 828 18.77 23.32 6.11
C LEU A 828 18.32 22.50 7.32
N ARG A 829 19.23 21.90 8.10
CA ARG A 829 18.87 21.13 9.31
C ARG A 829 18.22 21.96 10.43
N PRO A 830 18.65 23.20 10.75
CA PRO A 830 18.02 24.00 11.79
C PRO A 830 16.55 24.38 11.51
N LEU A 831 16.14 24.42 10.24
CA LEU A 831 14.78 24.78 9.85
C LEU A 831 13.76 23.65 10.14
N ALA A 832 14.18 22.39 10.03
CA ALA A 832 13.32 21.23 10.27
C ALA A 832 13.00 21.05 11.77
N ASP A 833 13.94 21.37 12.66
CA ASP A 833 13.75 21.25 14.11
C ASP A 833 12.98 22.43 14.72
N ALA A 834 13.00 23.61 14.09
CA ALA A 834 12.22 24.78 14.51
C ALA A 834 10.70 24.63 14.31
N ILE A 835 10.24 23.69 13.46
CA ILE A 835 8.81 23.48 13.16
C ILE A 835 8.15 22.51 14.15
N ARG A 836 8.93 21.70 14.87
CA ARG A 836 8.44 20.67 15.80
C ARG A 836 7.61 21.20 17.00
N PRO A 837 7.88 22.38 17.60
CA PRO A 837 7.10 22.91 18.73
C PRO A 837 5.67 23.37 18.35
N LEU A 838 5.46 23.90 17.13
CA LEU A 838 4.14 24.42 16.73
C LEU A 838 3.04 23.34 16.71
N LYS A 839 3.42 22.06 16.52
CA LYS A 839 2.47 20.94 16.52
C LYS A 839 1.96 20.57 17.92
N LYS A 840 2.70 20.91 19.00
CA LYS A 840 2.21 20.79 20.39
C LYS A 840 1.29 21.95 20.78
N LEU A 841 1.57 23.17 20.32
CA LEU A 841 0.75 24.34 20.67
C LEU A 841 -0.68 24.25 20.11
N LEU A 842 -0.85 23.71 18.88
CA LEU A 842 -2.16 23.51 18.27
C LEU A 842 -3.01 22.38 18.89
N MET A 843 -2.40 21.47 19.66
CA MET A 843 -3.11 20.41 20.38
C MET A 843 -3.53 20.83 21.80
N GLY A 844 -2.82 21.78 22.42
CA GLY A 844 -3.15 22.28 23.75
C GLY A 844 -4.43 23.12 23.78
N THR A 845 -4.66 23.97 22.77
CA THR A 845 -5.85 24.83 22.68
C THR A 845 -7.14 24.09 22.33
N LEU A 846 -7.06 22.86 21.78
CA LEU A 846 -8.26 22.06 21.51
C LEU A 846 -8.80 21.36 22.77
N LEU A 847 -7.95 21.03 23.74
CA LEU A 847 -8.35 20.29 24.94
C LEU A 847 -9.00 21.17 26.02
N THR A 848 -8.72 22.48 26.04
CA THR A 848 -9.30 23.42 27.03
C THR A 848 -10.75 23.82 26.69
N VAL A 849 -11.25 23.47 25.50
CA VAL A 849 -12.63 23.77 25.06
C VAL A 849 -13.61 22.61 25.35
N LEU A 850 -13.11 21.44 25.75
CA LEU A 850 -13.92 20.22 25.96
C LEU A 850 -14.11 19.80 27.43
N SER A 851 -13.90 20.69 28.40
CA SER A 851 -14.09 20.39 29.83
C SER A 851 -14.81 21.46 30.65
N GLY A 852 -15.47 22.44 30.01
CA GLY A 852 -16.18 23.53 30.70
C GLY A 852 -17.55 23.79 30.06
N GLY A 853 -18.59 23.10 30.57
CA GLY A 853 -19.93 23.15 29.98
C GLY A 853 -21.04 22.84 30.98
N ALA A 854 -21.14 23.63 32.06
CA ALA A 854 -22.22 23.54 33.03
C ALA A 854 -22.91 24.91 33.24
N ALA A 855 -24.12 25.02 32.70
CA ALA A 855 -25.25 25.87 33.12
C ALA A 855 -25.18 27.42 33.02
N VAL A 856 -26.36 27.99 32.71
CA VAL A 856 -26.77 29.42 32.80
C VAL A 856 -26.07 30.39 31.83
N GLY A 857 -26.71 31.33 31.15
CA GLY A 857 -28.15 31.66 31.01
C GLY A 857 -28.34 33.12 30.52
N SER A 858 -29.48 33.39 29.88
CA SER A 858 -30.12 34.72 29.64
C SER A 858 -29.40 35.87 28.90
N GLU A 859 -30.12 36.36 27.87
CA GLU A 859 -30.31 37.76 27.43
C GLU A 859 -29.31 38.49 26.50
N LEU A 860 -29.95 39.24 25.56
CA LEU A 860 -29.49 40.21 24.56
C LEU A 860 -28.73 39.68 23.32
#